data_AF-A0A0N1JSV2-F1
#
_entry.id   AF-A0A0N1JSV2-F1
#
_cell.length_a   1.000
_cell.length_b   1.000
_cell.length_c   1.000
_cell.angle_alpha   90.00
_cell.angle_beta   90.00
_cell.angle_gamma   90.00
#
_symmetry.space_group_name_H-M   'P 1'
#
loop_
_entity.id
_entity.type
_entity.pdbx_description
1 polymer ?
#
loop_
_entity_poly.entity_id
_entity_poly.type
_entity_poly.pdbx_seq_one_letter_code
_entity_poly.pdbx_strand_id
1 'polypeptide(L)'
;MTTKAKRLTGLLILSALALAACGGGGGGGDSSAQVNPTAAPTPTPTATPVPSPTASGDSFTPLSFDEQQPATQYTLADGTLVTQIGGRTRDRHAREQSDPPGSGDLYGLFAAHYFERRTHQLTIYENVSPTDPTSRVLTIVMQPQWWLYGTNFREGYIGRRDGDDPGPTAVALYADNGGMKLLPGGVISKTPIANYNALGQDPTGNNINQDLNVPPKPGEFVLVKQIDRNAVKGRALKPGDLVEFELGIFLSGNDQIMGRFNYYSDVLVYKVGTQGVQPWYRGPSTGAIPWDTQVLPATALSGGSMTLQEDTSGQPDMSLQQAGTNIAGINVQPWIEGRRLFHTSFLTGKHSETGNPDFTAQAGKAGPMFQQSSCIACHTANGKSSPALNTPLSNMVVMTGSVDGNGKNIVDSRFGPRLSMGTVTENGKSFDGRQAILKIDSYTQTSGSYPDGTAYTLQQPHYTLSDTSGQPLPLPTRFSVRAAPHLAGMGLLEAVPETELVALAKASQSDADGAVGKLQIVADPLNPATKRVGRFGWRGSSATVLQQTAAALNADMGVTTSILPTRYCGLADNGSACRAADVSAPKVSDSDLDLLVRYTSLLAVPAQRHFAGEAPLGISATTLVDQAKLNSPLTQQQINAENATQARVARGADLFAAARCTACHAATLTTGTNHRFAELRNQTIRPYSDLLLHDMGAALADSYAEGVASNQEWRTAPLWGIGLQASIDPNVRYLHDGRARTIEEAILWHGGQGTAARDRFKKLPAADRAQLIEFVNSL
;
A
#
# COMPACT_ATOMS: atom_id res chain seq x y z
N MET A 1 14.80 24.50 43.72
CA MET A 1 16.22 24.56 44.14
C MET A 1 17.08 24.66 42.89
N THR A 2 18.02 25.59 42.92
CA THR A 2 19.02 26.00 41.92
C THR A 2 19.73 24.84 41.21
N THR A 3 20.04 24.91 39.91
CA THR A 3 21.33 25.46 39.43
C THR A 3 21.39 25.69 37.91
N LYS A 4 22.09 26.77 37.53
CA LYS A 4 22.51 27.22 36.19
C LYS A 4 23.86 26.58 35.80
N ALA A 5 24.19 26.60 34.50
CA ALA A 5 25.47 27.00 33.84
C ALA A 5 25.76 26.11 32.60
N LYS A 6 26.44 26.50 31.52
CA LYS A 6 26.99 27.76 30.96
C LYS A 6 27.38 27.47 29.49
N ARG A 7 27.45 28.53 28.70
CA ARG A 7 27.94 28.65 27.31
C ARG A 7 29.39 28.20 27.11
N LEU A 8 29.78 27.91 25.86
CA LEU A 8 31.08 28.34 25.29
C LEU A 8 30.94 28.69 23.79
N THR A 9 31.69 29.69 23.35
CA THR A 9 31.72 30.30 22.00
C THR A 9 33.18 30.65 21.68
N GLY A 10 33.57 30.60 20.39
CA GLY A 10 34.81 31.18 19.81
C GLY A 10 35.68 30.15 19.07
N LEU A 11 36.41 30.44 17.99
CA LEU A 11 36.62 31.63 17.16
C LEU A 11 37.36 31.21 15.85
N LEU A 12 37.30 32.06 14.81
CA LEU A 12 37.90 32.02 13.46
C LEU A 12 39.41 31.70 13.37
N ILE A 13 39.88 31.24 12.19
CA ILE A 13 41.00 31.85 11.42
C ILE A 13 40.79 31.69 9.88
N LEU A 14 41.02 32.80 9.16
CA LEU A 14 41.07 33.03 7.71
C LEU A 14 42.49 32.79 7.15
N SER A 15 42.65 32.32 5.90
CA SER A 15 43.79 32.74 5.05
C SER A 15 43.52 32.48 3.56
N ALA A 16 43.67 33.53 2.75
CA ALA A 16 43.73 33.52 1.29
C ALA A 16 44.91 34.40 0.85
N LEU A 17 45.62 34.02 -0.22
CA LEU A 17 46.49 34.82 -1.12
C LEU A 17 46.86 33.85 -2.28
N ALA A 18 46.51 34.02 -3.58
CA ALA A 18 46.91 35.02 -4.60
C ALA A 18 48.45 35.13 -4.75
N LEU A 19 49.13 35.10 -5.91
CA LEU A 19 48.77 35.24 -7.33
C LEU A 19 50.00 34.88 -8.24
N ALA A 20 49.75 34.70 -9.56
CA ALA A 20 50.62 34.94 -10.74
C ALA A 20 51.77 33.98 -11.13
N ALA A 21 52.28 33.91 -12.38
CA ALA A 21 51.78 33.93 -13.77
C ALA A 21 52.99 33.89 -14.74
N CYS A 22 52.82 33.26 -15.91
CA CYS A 22 53.50 33.44 -17.22
C CYS A 22 54.93 32.90 -17.55
N GLY A 23 55.01 32.24 -18.73
CA GLY A 23 56.12 32.19 -19.71
C GLY A 23 57.09 31.01 -19.59
N GLY A 24 57.51 30.26 -20.62
CA GLY A 24 57.32 30.25 -22.08
C GLY A 24 58.49 29.47 -22.76
N GLY A 25 58.22 28.74 -23.86
CA GLY A 25 59.11 28.64 -25.03
C GLY A 25 60.19 27.53 -25.20
N GLY A 26 60.09 26.79 -26.32
CA GLY A 26 61.18 26.17 -27.14
C GLY A 26 61.60 24.74 -26.74
N GLY A 27 61.46 23.67 -27.54
CA GLY A 27 61.98 23.39 -28.91
C GLY A 27 63.16 22.38 -28.73
N GLY A 28 63.36 21.24 -29.40
CA GLY A 28 62.87 20.54 -30.59
C GLY A 28 63.69 19.24 -30.70
N GLY A 29 63.37 18.31 -31.61
CA GLY A 29 64.24 17.15 -31.88
C GLY A 29 63.53 15.92 -32.44
N ASP A 30 63.51 15.80 -33.76
CA ASP A 30 63.02 14.67 -34.56
C ASP A 30 63.80 13.36 -34.34
N SER A 31 63.12 12.23 -34.47
CA SER A 31 63.56 11.16 -35.39
C SER A 31 62.43 10.16 -35.67
N SER A 32 62.08 10.07 -36.94
CA SER A 32 61.14 9.14 -37.54
C SER A 32 61.79 7.78 -37.84
N ALA A 33 61.11 6.68 -37.54
CA ALA A 33 61.23 5.44 -38.32
C ALA A 33 59.91 4.65 -38.26
N GLN A 34 59.44 4.28 -39.45
CA GLN A 34 58.13 3.73 -39.79
C GLN A 34 57.88 2.31 -39.26
N VAL A 35 56.64 2.02 -38.86
CA VAL A 35 56.02 0.69 -39.00
C VAL A 35 54.60 0.86 -39.54
N ASN A 36 54.29 0.10 -40.59
CA ASN A 36 53.04 0.09 -41.36
C ASN A 36 51.79 -0.24 -40.53
N PRO A 37 50.58 0.20 -40.98
CA PRO A 37 49.34 0.09 -40.22
C PRO A 37 48.77 -1.33 -40.25
N THR A 38 48.59 -1.93 -39.08
CA THR A 38 47.78 -3.13 -38.91
C THR A 38 46.30 -2.74 -38.87
N ALA A 39 45.49 -3.49 -39.63
CA ALA A 39 44.08 -3.24 -39.87
C ALA A 39 43.25 -3.03 -38.58
N ALA A 40 42.35 -2.05 -38.64
CA ALA A 40 41.31 -1.85 -37.64
C ALA A 40 40.46 -3.13 -37.49
N PRO A 41 40.10 -3.55 -36.27
CA PRO A 41 39.16 -4.63 -36.09
C PRO A 41 37.78 -4.18 -36.61
N THR A 42 37.28 -4.91 -37.59
CA THR A 42 35.92 -4.80 -38.14
C THR A 42 34.90 -4.79 -37.01
N PRO A 43 33.90 -3.88 -37.00
CA PRO A 43 32.83 -3.92 -36.03
C PRO A 43 32.06 -5.23 -36.20
N THR A 44 32.06 -6.05 -35.15
CA THR A 44 31.18 -7.21 -35.04
C THR A 44 29.74 -6.73 -35.20
N PRO A 45 28.93 -7.31 -36.11
CA PRO A 45 27.57 -6.88 -36.32
C PRO A 45 26.81 -6.99 -35.00
N THR A 46 26.26 -5.85 -34.57
CA THR A 46 25.26 -5.75 -33.51
C THR A 46 24.20 -6.80 -33.80
N ALA A 47 24.06 -7.78 -32.91
CA ALA A 47 22.93 -8.70 -32.98
C ALA A 47 21.66 -7.87 -32.87
N THR A 48 20.96 -7.70 -33.99
CA THR A 48 19.58 -7.27 -34.03
C THR A 48 18.82 -8.07 -32.98
N PRO A 49 18.07 -7.45 -32.06
CA PRO A 49 17.21 -8.22 -31.18
C PRO A 49 16.23 -8.96 -32.09
N VAL A 50 16.33 -10.28 -32.06
CA VAL A 50 15.36 -11.17 -32.70
C VAL A 50 14.01 -10.79 -32.08
N PRO A 51 12.98 -10.44 -32.86
CA PRO A 51 11.65 -10.28 -32.30
C PRO A 51 11.27 -11.64 -31.69
N SER A 52 11.15 -11.68 -30.37
CA SER A 52 10.46 -12.79 -29.70
C SER A 52 9.08 -12.93 -30.35
N PRO A 53 8.67 -14.14 -30.75
CA PRO A 53 7.42 -14.33 -31.46
C PRO A 53 6.24 -13.82 -30.63
N THR A 54 5.38 -13.08 -31.34
CA THR A 54 4.07 -12.53 -30.97
C THR A 54 3.14 -13.53 -30.26
N ALA A 55 2.25 -12.95 -29.45
CA ALA A 55 1.12 -13.54 -28.71
C ALA A 55 0.37 -14.75 -29.33
N SER A 56 -0.25 -15.53 -28.42
CA SER A 56 -1.19 -16.66 -28.57
C SER A 56 -0.54 -18.07 -28.62
N GLY A 57 -0.40 -18.73 -27.47
CA GLY A 57 0.09 -20.11 -27.43
C GLY A 57 0.22 -20.77 -26.06
N ASP A 58 0.35 -20.01 -24.96
CA ASP A 58 0.49 -20.63 -23.65
C ASP A 58 -0.89 -21.02 -23.09
N SER A 59 -1.15 -22.33 -23.05
CA SER A 59 -2.32 -22.87 -22.35
C SER A 59 -2.18 -22.57 -20.85
N PHE A 60 -2.96 -21.62 -20.35
CA PHE A 60 -3.13 -21.37 -18.92
C PHE A 60 -4.59 -21.55 -18.52
N THR A 61 -4.81 -21.81 -17.23
CA THR A 61 -6.13 -21.89 -16.63
C THR A 61 -6.42 -20.56 -15.92
N PRO A 62 -7.45 -19.79 -16.33
CA PRO A 62 -7.87 -18.58 -15.64
C PRO A 62 -8.17 -18.82 -14.16
N LEU A 63 -7.94 -17.82 -13.32
CA LEU A 63 -8.24 -17.94 -11.89
C LEU A 63 -9.75 -18.18 -11.69
N SER A 64 -10.04 -19.12 -10.79
CA SER A 64 -11.39 -19.44 -10.34
C SER A 64 -11.38 -19.50 -8.82
N PHE A 65 -12.45 -18.98 -8.21
CA PHE A 65 -12.63 -18.98 -6.77
C PHE A 65 -13.90 -19.75 -6.46
N ASP A 66 -13.75 -20.91 -5.81
CA ASP A 66 -14.87 -21.83 -5.54
C ASP A 66 -15.89 -21.19 -4.59
N GLU A 67 -15.42 -20.41 -3.62
CA GLU A 67 -16.26 -19.64 -2.72
C GLU A 67 -16.33 -18.18 -3.19
N GLN A 68 -17.53 -17.76 -3.60
CA GLN A 68 -17.83 -16.37 -3.90
C GLN A 68 -18.73 -15.80 -2.82
N GLN A 69 -18.22 -14.79 -2.12
CA GLN A 69 -19.02 -14.05 -1.16
C GLN A 69 -20.18 -13.31 -1.86
N PRO A 70 -21.33 -13.13 -1.17
CA PRO A 70 -22.48 -12.43 -1.71
C PRO A 70 -22.14 -10.97 -2.02
N ALA A 71 -22.86 -10.39 -2.98
CA ALA A 71 -22.75 -8.96 -3.28
C ALA A 71 -23.11 -8.13 -2.03
N THR A 72 -22.27 -7.14 -1.71
CA THR A 72 -22.51 -6.21 -0.61
C THR A 72 -23.39 -5.03 -1.00
N GLN A 73 -23.64 -4.87 -2.29
CA GLN A 73 -24.40 -3.77 -2.87
C GLN A 73 -25.40 -4.34 -3.87
N TYR A 74 -26.69 -4.19 -3.59
CA TYR A 74 -27.78 -4.75 -4.43
C TYR A 74 -29.08 -3.98 -4.25
N THR A 75 -30.07 -4.28 -5.11
CA THR A 75 -31.41 -3.68 -5.06
C THR A 75 -32.43 -4.77 -4.80
N LEU A 76 -33.30 -4.58 -3.80
CA LEU A 76 -34.40 -5.49 -3.50
C LEU A 76 -35.53 -5.36 -4.55
N ALA A 77 -36.43 -6.34 -4.59
CA ALA A 77 -37.55 -6.37 -5.56
C ALA A 77 -38.50 -5.16 -5.44
N ASP A 78 -38.57 -4.52 -4.27
CA ASP A 78 -39.36 -3.31 -4.03
C ASP A 78 -38.63 -2.00 -4.39
N GLY A 79 -37.42 -2.09 -4.95
CA GLY A 79 -36.58 -0.95 -5.33
C GLY A 79 -35.69 -0.41 -4.22
N THR A 80 -35.69 -1.01 -3.03
CA THR A 80 -34.80 -0.61 -1.93
C THR A 80 -33.34 -0.86 -2.29
N LEU A 81 -32.49 0.16 -2.19
CA LEU A 81 -31.04 -0.01 -2.33
C LEU A 81 -30.46 -0.51 -1.01
N VAL A 82 -29.57 -1.50 -1.08
CA VAL A 82 -28.90 -2.07 0.08
C VAL A 82 -27.40 -1.93 -0.08
N THR A 83 -26.74 -1.41 0.95
CA THR A 83 -25.28 -1.32 1.07
C THR A 83 -24.83 -1.96 2.37
N GLN A 84 -23.95 -2.96 2.30
CA GLN A 84 -23.41 -3.70 3.44
C GLN A 84 -21.90 -3.48 3.54
N ILE A 85 -21.44 -2.93 4.65
CA ILE A 85 -20.02 -2.63 4.89
C ILE A 85 -19.61 -3.03 6.30
N GLY A 86 -18.31 -3.05 6.55
CA GLY A 86 -17.71 -3.26 7.86
C GLY A 86 -16.97 -2.01 8.33
N GLY A 87 -16.82 -1.90 9.65
CA GLY A 87 -16.06 -0.84 10.27
C GLY A 87 -15.31 -1.34 11.51
N ARG A 88 -14.35 -0.54 11.95
CA ARG A 88 -13.59 -0.76 13.18
C ARG A 88 -13.64 0.48 14.06
N THR A 89 -13.29 0.31 15.33
CA THR A 89 -13.09 1.47 16.18
C THR A 89 -11.77 2.22 15.88
N ARG A 90 -11.79 3.52 16.12
CA ARG A 90 -10.75 4.54 15.87
C ARG A 90 -10.57 5.37 17.14
N ASP A 91 -9.34 5.82 17.41
CA ASP A 91 -8.97 6.45 18.70
C ASP A 91 -9.58 7.84 18.92
N ARG A 92 -9.86 8.58 17.84
CA ARG A 92 -10.43 9.94 17.88
C ARG A 92 -11.40 10.16 16.71
N HIS A 93 -11.91 11.38 16.51
CA HIS A 93 -12.69 11.76 15.33
C HIS A 93 -11.78 12.13 14.16
N ALA A 94 -12.24 11.85 12.93
CA ALA A 94 -11.48 12.18 11.72
C ALA A 94 -11.21 13.69 11.60
N ARG A 95 -12.10 14.54 12.13
CA ARG A 95 -12.10 16.00 11.93
C ARG A 95 -11.51 16.80 13.09
N GLU A 96 -11.00 16.14 14.11
CA GLU A 96 -10.45 16.78 15.32
C GLU A 96 -8.93 16.59 15.43
N GLN A 97 -8.14 17.36 14.67
CA GLN A 97 -6.69 17.39 14.90
C GLN A 97 -6.29 18.67 15.67
N SER A 98 -6.53 18.66 16.98
CA SER A 98 -6.25 19.82 17.82
C SER A 98 -4.79 19.94 18.29
N ASP A 99 -3.86 19.13 17.83
CA ASP A 99 -2.52 19.12 18.42
C ASP A 99 -1.47 18.87 17.34
N PRO A 100 -0.27 19.52 17.40
CA PRO A 100 0.91 19.26 16.56
C PRO A 100 1.13 17.78 16.22
N PRO A 101 1.77 17.44 15.09
CA PRO A 101 2.04 16.04 14.78
C PRO A 101 2.83 15.41 15.93
N GLY A 102 2.26 14.37 16.54
CA GLY A 102 2.85 13.69 17.70
C GLY A 102 2.47 14.22 19.08
N SER A 103 1.58 15.22 19.22
CA SER A 103 1.14 15.73 20.54
C SER A 103 -0.35 15.54 20.85
N GLY A 104 -1.11 14.81 20.02
CA GLY A 104 -2.50 14.44 20.29
C GLY A 104 -2.89 13.09 19.70
N ASP A 105 -4.09 12.63 20.04
CA ASP A 105 -4.61 11.31 19.68
C ASP A 105 -4.76 11.16 18.16
N LEU A 106 -4.34 10.00 17.66
CA LEU A 106 -4.02 9.77 16.26
C LEU A 106 -5.12 8.93 15.59
N TYR A 107 -5.83 9.49 14.60
CA TYR A 107 -7.00 8.84 13.97
C TYR A 107 -6.65 7.63 13.08
N GLY A 108 -5.54 7.71 12.32
CA GLY A 108 -5.10 6.65 11.41
C GLY A 108 -4.56 5.39 12.11
N LEU A 109 -4.25 5.48 13.40
CA LEU A 109 -3.65 4.40 14.17
C LEU A 109 -4.57 3.20 14.39
N PHE A 110 -3.91 2.08 14.67
CA PHE A 110 -4.53 0.90 15.25
C PHE A 110 -4.27 0.95 16.75
N ALA A 111 -5.30 1.30 17.51
CA ALA A 111 -5.22 1.29 18.97
C ALA A 111 -4.77 -0.10 19.46
N ALA A 112 -4.05 -0.17 20.57
CA ALA A 112 -3.70 -1.45 21.17
C ALA A 112 -4.97 -2.31 21.37
N HIS A 113 -4.85 -3.62 21.18
CA HIS A 113 -5.94 -4.58 21.20
C HIS A 113 -7.00 -4.36 20.09
N TYR A 114 -6.64 -3.74 18.96
CA TYR A 114 -7.56 -3.52 17.83
C TYR A 114 -8.24 -4.80 17.32
N PHE A 115 -7.60 -5.96 17.49
CA PHE A 115 -8.13 -7.28 17.12
C PHE A 115 -9.06 -7.89 18.16
N GLU A 116 -9.07 -7.37 19.38
CA GLU A 116 -9.98 -7.80 20.42
C GLU A 116 -11.27 -7.00 20.32
N ARG A 117 -12.07 -7.36 19.30
CA ARG A 117 -13.53 -7.20 19.36
C ARG A 117 -14.05 -5.79 19.18
N ARG A 118 -13.42 -5.08 18.25
CA ARG A 118 -13.65 -3.66 18.00
C ARG A 118 -14.23 -3.39 16.61
N THR A 119 -15.08 -4.30 16.15
CA THR A 119 -15.58 -4.33 14.79
C THR A 119 -17.09 -4.45 14.74
N HIS A 120 -17.65 -3.94 13.66
CA HIS A 120 -19.09 -3.89 13.45
C HIS A 120 -19.41 -3.99 11.96
N GLN A 121 -20.60 -4.48 11.68
CA GLN A 121 -21.20 -4.48 10.35
C GLN A 121 -22.25 -3.37 10.29
N LEU A 122 -22.33 -2.73 9.13
CA LEU A 122 -23.34 -1.73 8.82
C LEU A 122 -24.10 -2.16 7.59
N THR A 123 -25.43 -2.11 7.67
CA THR A 123 -26.31 -2.19 6.52
C THR A 123 -27.09 -0.90 6.38
N ILE A 124 -27.03 -0.27 5.21
CA ILE A 124 -27.81 0.91 4.86
C ILE A 124 -28.89 0.45 3.89
N TYR A 125 -30.15 0.62 4.29
CA TYR A 125 -31.31 0.47 3.41
C TYR A 125 -31.76 1.87 2.99
N GLU A 126 -31.75 2.17 1.70
CA GLU A 126 -32.37 3.37 1.16
C GLU A 126 -33.72 3.02 0.53
N ASN A 127 -34.77 3.63 1.06
CA ASN A 127 -36.14 3.49 0.56
C ASN A 127 -36.66 4.81 0.01
N VAL A 128 -37.58 4.71 -0.94
CA VAL A 128 -38.51 5.80 -1.25
C VAL A 128 -39.36 6.08 -0.01
N SER A 129 -39.56 7.36 0.34
CA SER A 129 -40.41 7.70 1.49
C SER A 129 -41.86 7.25 1.24
N PRO A 130 -42.52 6.58 2.20
CA PRO A 130 -43.91 6.13 2.07
C PRO A 130 -44.92 7.29 1.91
N THR A 131 -44.54 8.49 2.31
CA THR A 131 -45.40 9.68 2.28
C THR A 131 -45.05 10.67 1.18
N ASP A 132 -43.84 10.58 0.61
CA ASP A 132 -43.37 11.45 -0.47
C ASP A 132 -42.41 10.68 -1.40
N PRO A 133 -42.84 10.31 -2.62
CA PRO A 133 -42.01 9.52 -3.53
C PRO A 133 -40.75 10.26 -4.03
N THR A 134 -40.71 11.59 -3.88
CA THR A 134 -39.55 12.41 -4.25
C THR A 134 -38.47 12.44 -3.17
N SER A 135 -38.80 11.98 -1.96
CA SER A 135 -37.91 11.95 -0.81
C SER A 135 -37.44 10.53 -0.50
N ARG A 136 -36.44 10.41 0.38
CA ARG A 136 -35.81 9.15 0.77
C ARG A 136 -35.77 9.00 2.28
N VAL A 137 -35.72 7.75 2.71
CA VAL A 137 -35.44 7.38 4.11
C VAL A 137 -34.29 6.40 4.09
N LEU A 138 -33.22 6.71 4.82
CA LEU A 138 -32.14 5.77 5.11
C LEU A 138 -32.44 5.08 6.43
N THR A 139 -32.40 3.75 6.44
CA THR A 139 -32.37 2.95 7.67
C THR A 139 -30.96 2.37 7.79
N ILE A 140 -30.18 2.91 8.71
CA ILE A 140 -28.83 2.45 9.04
C ILE A 140 -28.95 1.44 10.16
N VAL A 141 -28.34 0.28 9.96
CA VAL A 141 -28.45 -0.89 10.82
C VAL A 141 -27.05 -1.28 11.22
N MET A 142 -26.75 -1.20 12.50
CA MET A 142 -25.46 -1.54 13.06
C MET A 142 -25.58 -2.86 13.81
N GLN A 143 -24.74 -3.81 13.42
CA GLN A 143 -24.59 -5.10 14.07
C GLN A 143 -23.16 -5.20 14.59
N PRO A 144 -22.93 -5.09 15.89
CA PRO A 144 -21.61 -5.34 16.43
C PRO A 144 -21.24 -6.80 16.17
N GLN A 145 -19.97 -7.06 15.86
CA GLN A 145 -19.48 -8.44 15.82
C GLN A 145 -19.20 -8.97 17.24
N TRP A 146 -19.17 -8.06 18.22
CA TRP A 146 -18.91 -8.32 19.63
C TRP A 146 -19.62 -7.29 20.51
N TRP A 147 -19.93 -7.63 21.77
CA TRP A 147 -20.62 -6.72 22.67
C TRP A 147 -19.91 -5.36 22.80
N LEU A 148 -20.64 -4.30 22.48
CA LEU A 148 -20.25 -2.90 22.68
C LEU A 148 -21.17 -2.31 23.74
N TYR A 149 -20.66 -1.38 24.54
CA TYR A 149 -21.46 -0.63 25.49
C TYR A 149 -21.66 0.76 24.91
N GLY A 150 -22.88 1.23 24.72
CA GLY A 150 -23.10 2.62 24.29
C GLY A 150 -22.71 2.88 22.84
N THR A 151 -23.67 3.37 22.07
CA THR A 151 -23.44 3.84 20.71
C THR A 151 -23.97 5.25 20.55
N ASN A 152 -23.05 6.17 20.29
CA ASN A 152 -23.40 7.49 19.80
C ASN A 152 -23.44 7.44 18.28
N PHE A 153 -24.46 8.01 17.67
CA PHE A 153 -24.55 8.17 16.23
C PHE A 153 -24.50 9.66 15.92
N ARG A 154 -23.64 10.02 14.97
CA ARG A 154 -23.46 11.40 14.56
C ARG A 154 -23.74 11.53 13.10
N GLU A 155 -24.59 12.49 12.75
CA GLU A 155 -25.08 12.68 11.39
C GLU A 155 -24.99 14.13 10.96
N GLY A 156 -24.68 14.31 9.67
CA GLY A 156 -24.84 15.57 8.97
C GLY A 156 -23.86 16.59 9.51
N TYR A 157 -22.63 16.53 9.04
CA TYR A 157 -21.64 17.56 9.36
C TYR A 157 -22.20 18.93 8.99
N ILE A 158 -22.29 19.83 9.96
CA ILE A 158 -22.61 21.23 9.74
C ILE A 158 -21.29 21.99 9.81
N GLY A 159 -21.02 22.79 8.79
CA GLY A 159 -20.06 23.87 8.92
C GLY A 159 -20.34 24.72 10.16
N ARG A 160 -19.34 25.47 10.63
CA ARG A 160 -19.51 26.38 11.75
C ARG A 160 -20.54 27.44 11.34
N ARG A 161 -21.56 27.61 12.16
CA ARG A 161 -22.62 28.60 11.89
C ARG A 161 -22.11 29.98 12.27
N ASP A 162 -22.66 31.00 11.61
CA ASP A 162 -22.42 32.39 11.98
C ASP A 162 -22.76 32.58 13.47
N GLY A 163 -21.74 32.96 14.27
CA GLY A 163 -21.87 33.21 15.71
C GLY A 163 -21.49 32.06 16.65
N ASP A 164 -21.12 30.88 16.14
CA ASP A 164 -20.54 29.81 16.99
C ASP A 164 -19.16 30.27 17.57
N ASP A 165 -18.85 29.92 18.82
CA ASP A 165 -17.65 30.36 19.57
C ASP A 165 -16.32 30.05 18.82
N PRO A 166 -15.39 31.02 18.66
CA PRO A 166 -14.05 30.78 18.10
C PRO A 166 -13.10 29.95 18.96
N GLY A 167 -13.48 29.59 20.18
CA GLY A 167 -12.73 28.66 21.00
C GLY A 167 -12.53 27.28 20.33
N PRO A 168 -11.59 26.46 20.81
CA PRO A 168 -11.38 25.11 20.31
C PRO A 168 -12.59 24.25 20.65
N THR A 169 -13.61 24.23 19.79
CA THR A 169 -14.67 23.23 19.87
C THR A 169 -14.07 21.90 19.45
N ALA A 170 -13.66 21.11 20.44
CA ALA A 170 -13.11 19.76 20.27
C ALA A 170 -14.18 18.72 19.88
N VAL A 171 -15.18 19.13 19.09
CA VAL A 171 -16.28 18.28 18.63
C VAL A 171 -16.59 18.67 17.19
N ALA A 172 -16.43 17.75 16.24
CA ALA A 172 -17.01 17.90 14.91
C ALA A 172 -18.48 18.32 15.02
N LEU A 173 -18.86 19.48 14.46
CA LEU A 173 -20.21 20.03 14.58
C LEU A 173 -21.18 19.21 13.72
N TYR A 174 -21.82 18.21 14.31
CA TYR A 174 -22.85 17.42 13.65
C TYR A 174 -24.24 17.97 13.94
N ALA A 175 -25.15 17.84 12.97
CA ALA A 175 -26.52 18.31 13.07
C ALA A 175 -27.37 17.46 14.02
N ASP A 176 -27.05 16.18 14.14
CA ASP A 176 -27.68 15.24 15.05
C ASP A 176 -26.60 14.39 15.74
N ASN A 177 -26.56 14.45 17.06
CA ASN A 177 -25.70 13.63 17.94
C ASN A 177 -26.53 12.62 18.75
N GLY A 178 -27.74 12.29 18.31
CA GLY A 178 -28.63 11.35 18.99
C GLY A 178 -28.20 9.91 18.77
N GLY A 179 -28.26 9.09 19.83
CA GLY A 179 -27.89 7.66 19.79
C GLY A 179 -28.73 6.81 18.83
N MET A 180 -28.24 5.59 18.58
CA MET A 180 -29.00 4.58 17.85
C MET A 180 -30.08 3.95 18.74
N LYS A 181 -31.12 3.38 18.13
CA LYS A 181 -32.22 2.71 18.84
C LYS A 181 -32.08 1.20 18.77
N LEU A 182 -32.48 0.50 19.82
CA LEU A 182 -32.50 -0.97 19.80
C LEU A 182 -33.64 -1.47 18.89
N LEU A 183 -33.33 -2.38 17.99
CA LEU A 183 -34.31 -3.07 17.15
C LEU A 183 -34.86 -4.31 17.88
N PRO A 184 -36.15 -4.35 18.27
CA PRO A 184 -36.73 -5.49 18.96
C PRO A 184 -36.66 -6.77 18.11
N GLY A 185 -36.12 -7.84 18.69
CA GLY A 185 -35.90 -9.12 18.00
C GLY A 185 -34.79 -9.12 16.95
N GLY A 186 -34.15 -7.97 16.69
CA GLY A 186 -32.98 -7.78 15.83
C GLY A 186 -33.12 -8.20 14.37
N VAL A 187 -34.33 -8.49 13.91
CA VAL A 187 -34.62 -8.81 12.51
C VAL A 187 -35.39 -7.67 11.88
N ILE A 188 -34.91 -7.19 10.74
CA ILE A 188 -35.61 -6.19 9.93
C ILE A 188 -36.59 -6.92 9.04
N SER A 189 -37.87 -6.80 9.34
CA SER A 189 -38.96 -7.37 8.54
C SER A 189 -39.44 -6.44 7.43
N LYS A 190 -39.25 -5.13 7.58
CA LYS A 190 -39.64 -4.11 6.60
C LYS A 190 -38.86 -2.81 6.80
N THR A 191 -38.57 -2.13 5.70
CA THR A 191 -37.99 -0.78 5.67
C THR A 191 -38.87 0.16 4.83
N PRO A 192 -39.08 1.42 5.23
CA PRO A 192 -38.73 2.02 6.51
C PRO A 192 -39.39 1.31 7.72
N ILE A 193 -38.76 1.40 8.89
CA ILE A 193 -39.26 0.77 10.12
C ILE A 193 -40.55 1.46 10.58
N ALA A 194 -41.64 0.70 10.68
CA ALA A 194 -42.90 1.20 11.21
C ALA A 194 -42.74 1.60 12.69
N ASN A 195 -43.30 2.76 13.07
CA ASN A 195 -43.23 3.29 14.44
C ASN A 195 -41.81 3.43 15.01
N TYR A 196 -40.81 3.72 14.16
CA TYR A 196 -39.41 3.94 14.59
C TYR A 196 -39.26 4.87 15.79
N ASN A 197 -40.09 5.90 15.89
CA ASN A 197 -40.07 6.85 17.00
C ASN A 197 -40.38 6.21 18.36
N ALA A 198 -41.15 5.12 18.39
CA ALA A 198 -41.51 4.39 19.61
C ALA A 198 -40.45 3.35 20.04
N LEU A 199 -39.41 3.10 19.23
CA LEU A 199 -38.34 2.20 19.63
C LEU A 199 -37.56 2.77 20.82
N GLY A 200 -37.14 1.89 21.72
CA GLY A 200 -36.28 2.24 22.84
C GLY A 200 -34.91 2.73 22.36
N GLN A 201 -34.32 3.66 23.11
CA GLN A 201 -32.92 4.05 22.94
C GLN A 201 -32.01 2.86 23.23
N ASP A 202 -30.75 2.93 22.79
CA ASP A 202 -29.70 1.99 23.19
C ASP A 202 -29.69 1.78 24.73
N PRO A 203 -29.93 0.56 25.24
CA PRO A 203 -30.11 0.30 26.66
C PRO A 203 -28.78 0.25 27.41
N THR A 204 -28.18 1.41 27.71
CA THR A 204 -26.82 1.46 28.33
C THR A 204 -26.76 2.08 29.73
N GLY A 205 -27.84 1.96 30.49
CA GLY A 205 -27.81 2.24 31.93
C GLY A 205 -27.17 1.14 32.80
N ASN A 206 -27.38 -0.15 32.51
CA ASN A 206 -27.30 -1.19 33.57
C ASN A 206 -26.60 -2.52 33.23
N ASN A 207 -26.08 -2.76 32.02
CA ASN A 207 -25.61 -4.11 31.64
C ASN A 207 -24.09 -4.22 31.38
N ILE A 208 -23.29 -3.70 32.31
CA ILE A 208 -21.82 -3.72 32.27
C ILE A 208 -21.18 -5.12 32.44
N ASN A 209 -21.99 -6.17 32.62
CA ASN A 209 -21.52 -7.51 33.02
C ASN A 209 -21.66 -8.60 31.94
N GLN A 210 -22.03 -8.27 30.70
CA GLN A 210 -22.01 -9.27 29.62
C GLN A 210 -20.58 -9.45 29.09
N ASP A 211 -20.13 -10.72 29.09
CA ASP A 211 -18.75 -11.10 28.76
C ASP A 211 -18.38 -10.64 27.35
N LEU A 212 -17.34 -9.80 27.26
CA LEU A 212 -16.74 -9.36 26.02
C LEU A 212 -16.26 -10.53 25.17
N ASN A 213 -16.08 -11.73 25.72
CA ASN A 213 -15.56 -12.92 25.03
C ASN A 213 -16.58 -13.76 24.27
N VAL A 214 -17.83 -13.33 24.19
CA VAL A 214 -18.86 -14.02 23.41
C VAL A 214 -19.46 -13.05 22.39
N PRO A 215 -19.52 -13.38 21.09
CA PRO A 215 -20.26 -12.54 20.15
C PRO A 215 -21.75 -12.52 20.52
N PRO A 216 -22.48 -11.41 20.30
CA PRO A 216 -23.93 -11.39 20.50
C PRO A 216 -24.56 -12.47 19.62
N LYS A 217 -25.61 -13.15 20.10
CA LYS A 217 -26.37 -14.08 19.26
C LYS A 217 -26.95 -13.29 18.08
N PRO A 218 -27.16 -13.93 16.91
CA PRO A 218 -27.79 -13.28 15.78
C PRO A 218 -29.11 -12.61 16.19
N GLY A 219 -29.21 -11.29 15.94
CA GLY A 219 -30.40 -10.50 16.29
C GLY A 219 -30.51 -10.07 17.76
N GLU A 220 -29.58 -10.44 18.63
CA GLU A 220 -29.67 -10.13 20.07
C GLU A 220 -29.40 -8.66 20.35
N PHE A 221 -28.46 -8.06 19.64
CA PHE A 221 -28.10 -6.64 19.78
C PHE A 221 -27.92 -6.02 18.40
N VAL A 222 -29.00 -5.44 17.90
CA VAL A 222 -29.05 -4.77 16.60
C VAL A 222 -29.57 -3.36 16.81
N LEU A 223 -28.78 -2.40 16.35
CA LEU A 223 -29.06 -0.98 16.54
C LEU A 223 -29.46 -0.34 15.22
N VAL A 224 -30.40 0.60 15.27
CA VAL A 224 -30.96 1.25 14.09
C VAL A 224 -31.05 2.76 14.24
N LYS A 225 -30.74 3.46 13.14
CA LYS A 225 -30.98 4.89 12.96
C LYS A 225 -31.78 5.10 11.68
N GLN A 226 -32.81 5.95 11.74
CA GLN A 226 -33.50 6.40 10.54
C GLN A 226 -33.22 7.86 10.26
N ILE A 227 -32.90 8.15 9.01
CA ILE A 227 -32.56 9.47 8.50
C ILE A 227 -33.49 9.76 7.33
N ASP A 228 -34.32 10.80 7.46
CA ASP A 228 -35.28 11.21 6.43
C ASP A 228 -35.15 12.70 6.04
N ARG A 229 -34.17 13.40 6.63
CA ARG A 229 -33.97 14.83 6.48
C ARG A 229 -32.50 15.14 6.20
N ASN A 230 -32.25 15.99 5.21
CA ASN A 230 -30.98 16.67 5.06
C ASN A 230 -30.92 17.83 6.06
N ALA A 231 -30.16 17.65 7.14
CA ALA A 231 -30.12 18.61 8.23
C ALA A 231 -29.47 19.94 7.82
N VAL A 232 -28.44 19.91 6.98
CA VAL A 232 -27.75 21.12 6.47
C VAL A 232 -28.68 21.98 5.61
N LYS A 233 -29.52 21.35 4.78
CA LYS A 233 -30.49 22.06 3.90
C LYS A 233 -31.85 22.28 4.56
N GLY A 234 -32.09 21.77 5.77
CA GLY A 234 -33.35 21.92 6.51
C GLY A 234 -34.58 21.32 5.81
N ARG A 235 -34.39 20.33 4.92
CA ARG A 235 -35.47 19.72 4.10
C ARG A 235 -35.39 18.19 4.07
N ALA A 236 -36.46 17.53 3.62
CA ALA A 236 -36.46 16.08 3.41
C ALA A 236 -35.29 15.62 2.52
N LEU A 237 -34.78 14.41 2.79
CA LEU A 237 -33.66 13.81 2.10
C LEU A 237 -34.05 13.44 0.66
N LYS A 238 -33.19 13.74 -0.32
CA LYS A 238 -33.45 13.54 -1.75
C LYS A 238 -32.27 12.85 -2.44
N PRO A 239 -32.50 12.14 -3.57
CA PRO A 239 -31.40 11.63 -4.40
C PRO A 239 -30.38 12.72 -4.72
N GLY A 240 -29.10 12.39 -4.60
CA GLY A 240 -27.98 13.30 -4.77
C GLY A 240 -27.48 13.97 -3.49
N ASP A 241 -28.25 13.95 -2.40
CA ASP A 241 -27.78 14.43 -1.10
C ASP A 241 -26.62 13.58 -0.58
N LEU A 242 -25.68 14.24 0.10
CA LEU A 242 -24.63 13.56 0.86
C LEU A 242 -25.05 13.48 2.32
N VAL A 243 -24.97 12.27 2.87
CA VAL A 243 -25.16 12.00 4.29
C VAL A 243 -23.82 11.54 4.83
N GLU A 244 -23.19 12.41 5.60
CA GLU A 244 -22.00 12.07 6.38
C GLU A 244 -22.42 11.59 7.76
N PHE A 245 -21.84 10.48 8.21
CA PHE A 245 -22.08 9.98 9.56
C PHE A 245 -20.88 9.24 10.14
N GLU A 246 -20.87 9.15 11.47
CA GLU A 246 -19.84 8.49 12.25
C GLU A 246 -20.49 7.82 13.47
N LEU A 247 -19.98 6.66 13.85
CA LEU A 247 -20.36 5.95 15.07
C LEU A 247 -19.34 6.22 16.17
N GLY A 248 -19.80 6.75 17.30
CA GLY A 248 -19.08 6.68 18.57
C GLY A 248 -19.43 5.37 19.26
N ILE A 249 -18.41 4.59 19.61
CA ILE A 249 -18.54 3.27 20.22
C ILE A 249 -17.83 3.31 21.56
N PHE A 250 -18.52 2.97 22.65
CA PHE A 250 -17.87 2.75 23.92
C PHE A 250 -17.63 1.24 24.12
N LEU A 251 -16.49 0.91 24.73
CA LEU A 251 -16.10 -0.48 24.97
C LEU A 251 -16.24 -0.78 26.45
N SER A 252 -16.80 -1.94 26.80
CA SER A 252 -16.72 -2.43 28.17
C SER A 252 -15.27 -2.85 28.48
N GLY A 253 -14.83 -2.71 29.73
CA GLY A 253 -13.52 -3.20 30.19
C GLY A 253 -12.70 -2.22 31.01
N ASN A 254 -11.59 -2.71 31.57
CA ASN A 254 -10.60 -1.92 32.31
C ASN A 254 -9.82 -1.02 31.33
N ASP A 255 -9.79 0.28 31.59
CA ASP A 255 -9.10 1.28 30.77
C ASP A 255 -7.59 1.02 30.67
N GLN A 256 -6.98 0.42 31.70
CA GLN A 256 -5.57 0.03 31.69
C GLN A 256 -5.25 -1.13 30.72
N ILE A 257 -6.27 -1.92 30.36
CA ILE A 257 -6.13 -3.04 29.41
C ILE A 257 -6.58 -2.59 28.01
N MET A 258 -7.64 -1.78 27.95
CA MET A 258 -8.27 -1.38 26.69
C MET A 258 -7.70 -0.09 26.10
N GLY A 259 -6.92 0.68 26.86
CA GLY A 259 -6.36 1.99 26.50
C GLY A 259 -7.31 3.15 26.79
N ARG A 260 -8.56 3.06 26.31
CA ARG A 260 -9.63 4.07 26.47
C ARG A 260 -11.00 3.40 26.51
N PHE A 261 -11.97 4.10 27.10
CA PHE A 261 -13.35 3.61 27.21
C PHE A 261 -14.22 4.00 26.00
N ASN A 262 -13.93 5.15 25.36
CA ASN A 262 -14.69 5.68 24.23
C ASN A 262 -13.83 5.74 22.97
N TYR A 263 -14.40 5.27 21.86
CA TYR A 263 -13.80 5.27 20.54
C TYR A 263 -14.79 5.78 19.49
N TYR A 264 -14.30 6.01 18.28
CA TYR A 264 -15.08 6.40 17.12
C TYR A 264 -14.96 5.36 16.03
N SER A 265 -15.52 5.61 14.86
CA SER A 265 -15.38 4.77 13.67
C SER A 265 -14.89 5.64 12.53
N ASP A 266 -14.75 5.05 11.34
CA ASP A 266 -14.48 5.84 10.15
C ASP A 266 -15.62 6.82 9.86
N VAL A 267 -15.31 8.03 9.40
CA VAL A 267 -16.31 8.93 8.82
C VAL A 267 -16.74 8.35 7.48
N LEU A 268 -18.03 8.04 7.40
CA LEU A 268 -18.66 7.43 6.23
C LEU A 268 -19.53 8.45 5.52
N VAL A 269 -19.47 8.44 4.20
CA VAL A 269 -20.26 9.32 3.35
C VAL A 269 -21.12 8.47 2.44
N TYR A 270 -22.43 8.64 2.53
CA TYR A 270 -23.39 7.98 1.66
C TYR A 270 -24.02 9.01 0.72
N LYS A 271 -24.03 8.72 -0.57
CA LYS A 271 -24.72 9.55 -1.56
C LYS A 271 -26.08 8.93 -1.86
N VAL A 272 -27.14 9.63 -1.49
CA VAL A 272 -28.52 9.16 -1.66
C VAL A 272 -28.82 8.92 -3.13
N GLY A 273 -29.47 7.81 -3.44
CA GLY A 273 -29.74 7.31 -4.79
C GLY A 273 -28.59 6.50 -5.38
N THR A 274 -27.56 6.16 -4.60
CA THR A 274 -26.42 5.34 -5.04
C THR A 274 -26.17 4.16 -4.10
N GLN A 275 -25.46 3.15 -4.57
CA GLN A 275 -25.00 2.04 -3.73
C GLN A 275 -23.55 2.25 -3.30
N GLY A 276 -23.19 1.71 -2.14
CA GLY A 276 -21.86 1.87 -1.58
C GLY A 276 -21.67 3.20 -0.86
N VAL A 277 -20.74 3.19 0.10
CA VAL A 277 -20.23 4.43 0.68
C VAL A 277 -19.20 5.04 -0.28
N GLN A 278 -19.09 6.36 -0.24
CA GLN A 278 -18.29 7.14 -1.16
C GLN A 278 -16.97 7.51 -0.51
N PRO A 279 -15.82 7.19 -1.13
CA PRO A 279 -14.56 7.85 -0.80
C PRO A 279 -14.73 9.37 -0.96
N TRP A 280 -14.24 10.13 0.00
CA TRP A 280 -14.58 11.55 0.13
C TRP A 280 -13.36 12.40 0.46
N TYR A 281 -13.50 13.70 0.31
CA TYR A 281 -12.51 14.70 0.71
C TYR A 281 -13.22 15.97 1.22
N ARG A 282 -12.47 16.84 1.89
CA ARG A 282 -12.91 18.15 2.36
C ARG A 282 -12.99 19.12 1.19
N GLY A 283 -14.21 19.56 0.84
CA GLY A 283 -14.48 20.60 -0.15
C GLY A 283 -14.18 22.01 0.37
N PRO A 284 -14.48 23.10 -0.37
CA PRO A 284 -14.15 24.49 -0.01
C PRO A 284 -14.91 25.05 1.22
N SER A 285 -14.32 26.03 1.92
CA SER A 285 -14.83 26.69 3.14
C SER A 285 -15.27 28.10 2.79
N THR A 286 -16.44 28.51 3.27
CA THR A 286 -17.03 29.84 3.00
C THR A 286 -16.64 30.92 4.01
N GLY A 287 -15.49 30.79 4.68
CA GLY A 287 -14.92 31.89 5.49
C GLY A 287 -14.64 31.59 6.97
N ALA A 288 -14.95 30.39 7.44
CA ALA A 288 -14.43 29.82 8.69
C ALA A 288 -14.37 28.30 8.55
N ILE A 289 -13.40 27.66 9.21
CA ILE A 289 -13.41 26.21 9.38
C ILE A 289 -14.79 25.85 9.94
N PRO A 290 -15.51 24.89 9.31
CA PRO A 290 -14.98 23.81 8.48
C PRO A 290 -15.61 23.61 7.08
N TRP A 291 -14.96 22.68 6.37
CA TRP A 291 -15.12 22.28 4.97
C TRP A 291 -16.33 21.36 4.72
N ASP A 292 -17.18 21.70 3.74
CA ASP A 292 -18.26 20.82 3.27
C ASP A 292 -17.67 19.55 2.63
N THR A 293 -18.27 18.38 2.88
CA THR A 293 -17.80 17.12 2.28
C THR A 293 -18.11 17.02 0.80
N GLN A 294 -17.15 16.53 0.04
CA GLN A 294 -17.26 16.23 -1.38
C GLN A 294 -16.88 14.78 -1.64
N VAL A 295 -17.48 14.18 -2.67
CA VAL A 295 -17.11 12.84 -3.12
C VAL A 295 -15.87 12.94 -3.99
N LEU A 296 -14.90 12.04 -3.78
CA LEU A 296 -13.71 11.98 -4.62
C LEU A 296 -14.11 11.78 -6.09
N PRO A 297 -13.55 12.57 -7.03
CA PRO A 297 -13.86 12.42 -8.44
C PRO A 297 -13.36 11.07 -8.95
N ALA A 298 -14.05 10.51 -9.96
CA ALA A 298 -13.70 9.20 -10.52
C ALA A 298 -12.24 9.10 -10.98
N THR A 299 -11.63 10.20 -11.42
CA THR A 299 -10.22 10.28 -11.82
C THR A 299 -9.24 10.09 -10.66
N ALA A 300 -9.64 10.39 -9.42
CA ALA A 300 -8.82 10.23 -8.23
C ALA A 300 -9.02 8.87 -7.52
N LEU A 301 -10.01 8.07 -7.97
CA LEU A 301 -10.28 6.74 -7.44
C LEU A 301 -9.24 5.72 -7.94
N SER A 302 -8.10 5.64 -7.26
CA SER A 302 -7.01 4.71 -7.58
C SER A 302 -7.42 3.24 -7.45
N GLY A 303 -8.22 2.90 -6.44
CA GLY A 303 -8.70 1.55 -6.16
C GLY A 303 -10.18 1.32 -6.48
N GLY A 304 -10.82 2.18 -7.29
CA GLY A 304 -12.27 2.16 -7.47
C GLY A 304 -13.00 2.45 -6.13
N SER A 305 -14.01 1.66 -5.77
CA SER A 305 -14.70 1.82 -4.47
C SER A 305 -13.85 1.40 -3.27
N MET A 306 -12.69 0.78 -3.49
CA MET A 306 -11.69 0.44 -2.47
C MET A 306 -10.60 1.53 -2.35
N THR A 307 -10.84 2.71 -2.92
CA THR A 307 -10.00 3.89 -2.68
C THR A 307 -10.25 4.43 -1.28
N LEU A 308 -9.19 4.85 -0.59
CA LEU A 308 -9.31 5.59 0.67
C LEU A 308 -9.81 7.01 0.42
N GLN A 309 -10.57 7.52 1.38
CA GLN A 309 -10.85 8.94 1.53
C GLN A 309 -9.56 9.75 1.78
N GLU A 310 -9.66 11.08 1.73
CA GLU A 310 -8.59 12.00 2.15
C GLU A 310 -8.04 11.64 3.54
N ASP A 311 -6.71 11.67 3.69
CA ASP A 311 -6.09 11.56 5.02
C ASP A 311 -6.29 12.86 5.81
N THR A 312 -7.30 12.85 6.69
CA THR A 312 -7.56 13.96 7.62
C THR A 312 -6.77 13.86 8.91
N SER A 313 -5.98 12.78 9.10
CA SER A 313 -5.25 12.50 10.34
C SER A 313 -3.83 13.06 10.37
N GLY A 314 -3.32 13.47 9.20
CA GLY A 314 -1.94 13.92 9.05
C GLY A 314 -0.92 12.80 9.30
N GLN A 315 -1.28 11.54 8.99
CA GLN A 315 -0.43 10.36 9.12
C GLN A 315 -0.35 9.63 7.77
N PRO A 316 0.30 10.26 6.77
CA PRO A 316 0.38 9.69 5.43
C PRO A 316 1.09 8.32 5.43
N ASP A 317 1.97 8.06 6.38
CA ASP A 317 2.65 6.78 6.63
C ASP A 317 1.70 5.62 7.00
N MET A 318 0.50 5.93 7.51
CA MET A 318 -0.50 4.93 7.86
C MET A 318 -1.45 4.59 6.70
N SER A 319 -1.36 5.31 5.57
CA SER A 319 -2.31 5.17 4.45
C SER A 319 -2.29 3.79 3.82
N LEU A 320 -1.12 3.15 3.74
CA LEU A 320 -0.98 1.82 3.10
C LEU A 320 -1.42 0.65 4.01
N GLN A 321 -1.90 0.94 5.22
CA GLN A 321 -2.30 -0.06 6.21
C GLN A 321 -3.81 -0.18 6.40
N GLN A 322 -4.60 0.68 5.74
CA GLN A 322 -6.04 0.78 5.98
C GLN A 322 -6.85 -0.17 5.08
N ALA A 323 -8.00 -0.60 5.59
CA ALA A 323 -9.04 -1.24 4.79
C ALA A 323 -9.85 -0.19 4.02
N GLY A 324 -10.51 -0.60 2.93
CA GLY A 324 -11.40 0.29 2.19
C GLY A 324 -12.69 0.54 2.98
N THR A 325 -13.30 1.72 2.83
CA THR A 325 -14.58 2.04 3.49
C THR A 325 -15.74 1.14 3.03
N ASN A 326 -15.59 0.51 1.86
CA ASN A 326 -16.52 -0.49 1.32
C ASN A 326 -16.14 -1.94 1.65
N ILE A 327 -15.22 -2.19 2.58
CA ILE A 327 -14.93 -3.56 3.05
C ILE A 327 -16.24 -4.24 3.50
N ALA A 328 -16.46 -5.50 3.12
CA ALA A 328 -17.67 -6.19 3.53
C ALA A 328 -17.71 -6.39 5.05
N GLY A 329 -18.89 -6.29 5.66
CA GLY A 329 -19.05 -6.51 7.11
C GLY A 329 -18.54 -7.87 7.59
N ILE A 330 -18.69 -8.92 6.77
CA ILE A 330 -18.17 -10.25 7.08
C ILE A 330 -16.63 -10.32 7.09
N ASN A 331 -15.96 -9.37 6.43
CA ASN A 331 -14.51 -9.38 6.24
C ASN A 331 -13.75 -8.56 7.29
N VAL A 332 -14.36 -7.57 7.94
CA VAL A 332 -13.61 -6.59 8.76
C VAL A 332 -12.94 -7.21 10.00
N GLN A 333 -13.62 -8.08 10.77
CA GLN A 333 -13.00 -8.75 11.90
C GLN A 333 -11.87 -9.71 11.49
N PRO A 334 -12.10 -10.66 10.55
CA PRO A 334 -11.01 -11.49 10.03
C PRO A 334 -9.85 -10.70 9.40
N TRP A 335 -10.14 -9.55 8.77
CA TRP A 335 -9.09 -8.68 8.21
C TRP A 335 -8.18 -8.10 9.29
N ILE A 336 -8.76 -7.64 10.40
CA ILE A 336 -8.01 -7.15 11.56
C ILE A 336 -7.20 -8.28 12.24
N GLU A 337 -7.76 -9.48 12.36
CA GLU A 337 -7.04 -10.64 12.89
C GLU A 337 -5.88 -11.05 11.97
N GLY A 338 -6.06 -10.92 10.66
CA GLY A 338 -4.98 -11.05 9.68
C GLY A 338 -3.88 -10.00 9.86
N ARG A 339 -4.24 -8.75 10.15
CA ARG A 339 -3.27 -7.70 10.52
C ARG A 339 -2.48 -8.10 11.77
N ARG A 340 -3.13 -8.63 12.80
CA ARG A 340 -2.44 -9.12 14.02
C ARG A 340 -1.38 -10.16 13.65
N LEU A 341 -1.73 -11.15 12.83
CA LEU A 341 -0.79 -12.17 12.35
C LEU A 341 0.35 -11.55 11.54
N PHE A 342 0.06 -10.58 10.68
CA PHE A 342 1.06 -9.89 9.85
C PHE A 342 2.12 -9.17 10.70
N HIS A 343 1.72 -8.66 11.87
CA HIS A 343 2.56 -7.99 12.87
C HIS A 343 3.17 -8.92 13.93
N THR A 344 2.91 -10.24 13.86
CA THR A 344 3.36 -11.23 14.85
C THR A 344 4.69 -11.87 14.45
N SER A 345 5.62 -11.98 15.39
CA SER A 345 6.85 -12.76 15.27
C SER A 345 6.54 -14.26 15.32
N PHE A 346 6.87 -15.00 14.26
CA PHE A 346 6.75 -16.47 14.24
C PHE A 346 7.87 -17.19 15.01
N LEU A 347 8.83 -16.44 15.58
CA LEU A 347 9.83 -16.98 16.50
C LEU A 347 9.30 -17.03 17.93
N THR A 348 8.68 -15.95 18.40
CA THR A 348 8.33 -15.76 19.83
C THR A 348 6.85 -15.53 20.08
N GLY A 349 6.05 -15.26 19.04
CA GLY A 349 4.68 -14.76 19.17
C GLY A 349 4.61 -13.26 19.46
N LYS A 350 5.74 -12.56 19.60
CA LYS A 350 5.76 -11.14 19.96
C LYS A 350 5.09 -10.27 18.91
N HIS A 351 4.25 -9.34 19.35
CA HIS A 351 3.66 -8.35 18.47
C HIS A 351 4.60 -7.15 18.25
N SER A 352 4.73 -6.69 17.00
CA SER A 352 5.64 -5.58 16.64
C SER A 352 5.18 -4.21 17.15
N GLU A 353 3.87 -4.00 17.29
CA GLU A 353 3.30 -2.75 17.79
C GLU A 353 3.14 -2.76 19.32
N THR A 354 3.59 -1.68 19.96
CA THR A 354 3.51 -1.48 21.41
C THR A 354 2.09 -1.58 21.95
N GLY A 355 1.94 -2.18 23.14
CA GLY A 355 0.67 -2.31 23.84
C GLY A 355 -0.19 -3.49 23.41
N ASN A 356 0.09 -4.13 22.27
CA ASN A 356 -0.63 -5.33 21.86
C ASN A 356 -0.06 -6.59 22.52
N PRO A 357 -0.91 -7.54 22.97
CA PRO A 357 -0.46 -8.78 23.57
C PRO A 357 0.19 -9.72 22.54
N ASP A 358 1.19 -10.47 23.01
CA ASP A 358 1.84 -11.53 22.24
C ASP A 358 0.81 -12.57 21.77
N PHE A 359 0.96 -13.03 20.54
CA PHE A 359 0.21 -14.16 19.98
C PHE A 359 1.04 -15.44 20.09
N THR A 360 1.18 -15.94 21.31
CA THR A 360 2.06 -17.08 21.66
C THR A 360 1.76 -18.37 20.89
N ALA A 361 0.54 -18.54 20.38
CA ALA A 361 0.18 -19.66 19.50
C ALA A 361 0.99 -19.69 18.19
N GLN A 362 1.61 -18.57 17.79
CA GLN A 362 2.47 -18.48 16.61
C GLN A 362 3.96 -18.66 16.93
N ALA A 363 4.34 -18.77 18.21
CA ALA A 363 5.73 -18.93 18.63
C ALA A 363 6.33 -20.26 18.15
N GLY A 364 7.61 -20.24 17.77
CA GLY A 364 8.35 -21.43 17.33
C GLY A 364 7.89 -22.04 16.00
N LYS A 365 7.12 -21.30 15.18
CA LYS A 365 6.68 -21.76 13.85
C LYS A 365 7.72 -21.48 12.76
N ALA A 366 8.55 -20.45 12.93
CA ALA A 366 9.67 -20.17 12.04
C ALA A 366 10.75 -21.27 12.12
N GLY A 367 11.38 -21.54 10.98
CA GLY A 367 12.48 -22.48 10.86
C GLY A 367 13.79 -21.93 11.43
N PRO A 368 14.87 -22.74 11.42
CA PRO A 368 16.18 -22.29 11.87
C PRO A 368 16.81 -21.24 10.94
N MET A 369 16.29 -21.10 9.71
CA MET A 369 16.73 -20.14 8.71
C MET A 369 15.59 -19.16 8.43
N PHE A 370 15.86 -17.85 8.50
CA PHE A 370 14.88 -16.82 8.21
C PHE A 370 15.57 -15.49 7.85
N GLN A 371 14.86 -14.68 7.10
CA GLN A 371 15.23 -13.31 6.74
C GLN A 371 14.72 -12.31 7.79
N GLN A 372 13.46 -12.47 8.21
CA GLN A 372 12.81 -11.72 9.29
C GLN A 372 11.82 -12.60 10.06
N SER A 373 11.45 -12.16 11.27
CA SER A 373 10.52 -12.90 12.15
C SER A 373 9.04 -12.63 11.88
N SER A 374 8.70 -11.52 11.21
CA SER A 374 7.33 -11.07 10.93
C SER A 374 7.22 -10.45 9.53
N CYS A 375 6.01 -10.40 8.97
CA CYS A 375 5.80 -9.88 7.61
C CYS A 375 6.11 -8.37 7.54
N ILE A 376 5.66 -7.61 8.55
CA ILE A 376 5.85 -6.15 8.64
C ILE A 376 7.33 -5.73 8.72
N ALA A 377 8.23 -6.61 9.15
CA ALA A 377 9.67 -6.28 9.28
C ALA A 377 10.35 -6.07 7.91
N CYS A 378 9.87 -6.75 6.85
CA CYS A 378 10.28 -6.45 5.47
C CYS A 378 9.36 -5.40 4.82
N HIS A 379 8.08 -5.40 5.15
CA HIS A 379 7.06 -4.51 4.59
C HIS A 379 6.71 -3.39 5.58
N THR A 380 7.68 -2.56 5.97
CA THR A 380 7.47 -1.51 7.00
C THR A 380 6.28 -0.63 6.65
N ALA A 381 5.29 -0.53 7.54
CA ALA A 381 4.01 0.16 7.31
C ALA A 381 3.29 -0.26 6.01
N ASN A 382 3.44 -1.53 5.60
CA ASN A 382 3.02 -2.08 4.29
C ASN A 382 3.66 -1.42 3.06
N GLY A 383 4.70 -0.61 3.28
CA GLY A 383 5.51 0.04 2.27
C GLY A 383 6.61 -0.85 1.72
N LYS A 384 7.47 -0.20 0.95
CA LYS A 384 8.63 -0.79 0.27
C LYS A 384 9.85 -0.84 1.18
N SER A 385 10.69 -1.86 1.05
CA SER A 385 12.01 -1.86 1.70
C SER A 385 13.10 -1.20 0.87
N SER A 386 14.07 -0.61 1.58
CA SER A 386 15.21 0.11 1.00
C SER A 386 16.53 -0.45 1.53
N PRO A 387 17.57 -0.56 0.68
CA PRO A 387 18.91 -0.92 1.13
C PRO A 387 19.60 0.26 1.83
N ALA A 388 20.47 -0.06 2.78
CA ALA A 388 21.43 0.86 3.38
C ALA A 388 22.87 0.40 3.09
N LEU A 389 23.77 1.36 2.89
CA LEU A 389 25.18 1.09 2.64
C LEU A 389 25.82 0.42 3.87
N ASN A 390 26.64 -0.60 3.66
CA ASN A 390 27.37 -1.38 4.68
C ASN A 390 26.49 -2.14 5.70
N THR A 391 25.19 -2.24 5.44
CA THR A 391 24.22 -2.96 6.27
C THR A 391 23.82 -4.28 5.60
N PRO A 392 23.62 -5.38 6.35
CA PRO A 392 23.01 -6.59 5.79
C PRO A 392 21.68 -6.27 5.11
N LEU A 393 21.43 -6.86 3.95
CA LEU A 393 20.17 -6.66 3.21
C LEU A 393 19.01 -7.50 3.80
N SER A 394 18.92 -7.58 5.12
CA SER A 394 18.01 -8.47 5.87
C SER A 394 16.53 -8.08 5.78
N ASN A 395 16.20 -6.91 5.22
CA ASN A 395 14.83 -6.47 4.92
C ASN A 395 14.47 -6.59 3.42
N MET A 396 15.38 -7.17 2.62
CA MET A 396 15.19 -7.44 1.19
C MET A 396 15.27 -8.95 0.94
N VAL A 397 14.76 -9.38 -0.20
CA VAL A 397 14.90 -10.75 -0.68
C VAL A 397 16.17 -10.88 -1.51
N VAL A 398 16.96 -11.92 -1.23
CA VAL A 398 18.12 -12.28 -2.05
C VAL A 398 17.87 -13.66 -2.65
N MET A 399 17.54 -13.71 -3.93
CA MET A 399 17.41 -14.97 -4.67
C MET A 399 18.80 -15.50 -5.00
N THR A 400 19.01 -16.80 -4.83
CA THR A 400 20.29 -17.46 -5.07
C THR A 400 20.15 -18.66 -6.00
N GLY A 401 21.12 -18.81 -6.89
CA GLY A 401 21.16 -19.88 -7.87
C GLY A 401 22.58 -20.15 -8.36
N SER A 402 22.71 -21.26 -9.06
CA SER A 402 23.91 -21.65 -9.80
C SER A 402 23.53 -22.01 -11.24
N VAL A 403 24.48 -22.54 -11.99
CA VAL A 403 24.26 -23.11 -13.32
C VAL A 403 24.70 -24.57 -13.35
N ASP A 404 23.97 -25.40 -14.07
CA ASP A 404 24.42 -26.76 -14.40
C ASP A 404 25.45 -26.74 -15.55
N GLY A 405 25.94 -27.92 -15.93
CA GLY A 405 26.92 -28.06 -17.02
C GLY A 405 26.42 -27.58 -18.40
N ASN A 406 25.13 -27.35 -18.56
CA ASN A 406 24.50 -26.82 -19.78
C ASN A 406 24.14 -25.33 -19.65
N GLY A 407 24.52 -24.67 -18.56
CA GLY A 407 24.22 -23.27 -18.30
C GLY A 407 22.80 -22.99 -17.80
N LYS A 408 21.99 -24.03 -17.51
CA LYS A 408 20.63 -23.87 -16.98
C LYS A 408 20.68 -23.47 -15.51
N ASN A 409 19.81 -22.54 -15.11
CA ASN A 409 19.70 -22.13 -13.71
C ASN A 409 19.26 -23.31 -12.83
N ILE A 410 20.03 -23.56 -11.77
CA ILE A 410 19.74 -24.52 -10.71
C ILE A 410 19.84 -23.82 -9.34
N VAL A 411 19.39 -24.49 -8.29
CA VAL A 411 19.46 -23.96 -6.91
C VAL A 411 20.92 -23.85 -6.46
N ASP A 412 21.28 -22.77 -5.73
CA ASP A 412 22.62 -22.67 -5.11
C ASP A 412 22.74 -23.72 -4.01
N SER A 413 23.77 -24.57 -4.07
CA SER A 413 23.91 -25.67 -3.11
C SER A 413 24.18 -25.20 -1.68
N ARG A 414 24.79 -24.03 -1.47
CA ARG A 414 25.16 -23.49 -0.16
C ARG A 414 23.96 -22.85 0.54
N PHE A 415 23.15 -22.12 -0.22
CA PHE A 415 22.10 -21.26 0.35
C PHE A 415 20.67 -21.74 0.04
N GLY A 416 20.50 -22.55 -1.00
CA GLY A 416 19.17 -22.90 -1.50
C GLY A 416 18.69 -21.86 -2.51
N PRO A 417 17.36 -21.70 -2.68
CA PRO A 417 16.81 -20.72 -3.63
C PRO A 417 16.83 -19.28 -3.10
N ARG A 418 17.05 -19.08 -1.79
CA ARG A 418 17.16 -17.76 -1.15
C ARG A 418 18.23 -17.76 -0.07
N LEU A 419 18.88 -16.62 0.10
CA LEU A 419 19.83 -16.40 1.20
C LEU A 419 19.12 -15.79 2.42
N SER A 420 19.20 -16.47 3.56
CA SER A 420 18.72 -15.95 4.86
C SER A 420 19.81 -15.19 5.62
N MET A 421 19.45 -14.02 6.16
CA MET A 421 20.35 -13.09 6.85
C MET A 421 19.77 -12.54 8.17
N GLY A 422 18.67 -13.12 8.67
CA GLY A 422 17.95 -12.60 9.83
C GLY A 422 18.65 -12.83 11.16
N THR A 423 18.72 -11.79 11.98
CA THR A 423 19.07 -11.86 13.40
C THR A 423 18.02 -11.11 14.19
N VAL A 424 17.41 -11.76 15.17
CA VAL A 424 16.30 -11.19 15.95
C VAL A 424 16.58 -11.39 17.44
N THR A 425 16.47 -10.30 18.21
CA THR A 425 16.54 -10.36 19.68
C THR A 425 15.20 -9.92 20.26
N GLU A 426 14.48 -10.86 20.85
CA GLU A 426 13.13 -10.66 21.40
C GLU A 426 13.05 -11.39 22.75
N ASN A 427 12.42 -10.75 23.74
CA ASN A 427 12.22 -11.30 25.08
C ASN A 427 13.52 -11.82 25.74
N GLY A 428 14.64 -11.11 25.51
CA GLY A 428 15.96 -11.48 26.03
C GLY A 428 16.62 -12.68 25.34
N LYS A 429 15.98 -13.28 24.33
CA LYS A 429 16.52 -14.39 23.53
C LYS A 429 16.95 -13.88 22.16
N SER A 430 18.16 -14.29 21.74
CA SER A 430 18.66 -14.02 20.39
C SER A 430 18.49 -15.25 19.50
N PHE A 431 18.00 -15.01 18.30
CA PHE A 431 17.82 -15.99 17.23
C PHE A 431 18.72 -15.58 16.07
N ASP A 432 19.55 -16.51 15.62
CA ASP A 432 20.43 -16.31 14.47
C ASP A 432 19.98 -17.26 13.35
N GLY A 433 19.32 -16.68 12.35
CA GLY A 433 18.87 -17.38 11.15
C GLY A 433 19.76 -17.12 9.95
N ARG A 434 21.00 -16.66 10.15
CA ARG A 434 21.92 -16.31 9.06
C ARG A 434 22.60 -17.52 8.47
N GLN A 435 22.65 -17.54 7.14
CA GLN A 435 23.51 -18.42 6.34
C GLN A 435 24.84 -17.72 6.00
N ALA A 436 24.74 -16.45 5.65
CA ALA A 436 25.81 -15.57 5.22
C ALA A 436 25.32 -14.11 5.36
N ILE A 437 26.13 -13.14 4.96
CA ILE A 437 25.81 -11.71 5.03
C ILE A 437 26.12 -11.07 3.68
N LEU A 438 25.07 -10.66 2.96
CA LEU A 438 25.18 -9.85 1.74
C LEU A 438 24.98 -8.37 2.08
N LYS A 439 25.86 -7.52 1.57
CA LYS A 439 25.81 -6.06 1.76
C LYS A 439 26.07 -5.33 0.45
N ILE A 440 25.68 -4.05 0.41
CA ILE A 440 26.22 -3.09 -0.55
C ILE A 440 27.36 -2.35 0.15
N ASP A 441 28.59 -2.45 -0.34
CA ASP A 441 29.75 -1.75 0.27
C ASP A 441 30.06 -0.40 -0.40
N SER A 442 29.64 -0.25 -1.65
CA SER A 442 29.92 0.90 -2.49
C SER A 442 28.94 0.96 -3.67
N TYR A 443 28.93 2.11 -4.35
CA TYR A 443 28.17 2.32 -5.58
C TYR A 443 29.09 2.83 -6.68
N THR A 444 28.95 2.25 -7.88
CA THR A 444 29.53 2.84 -9.09
C THR A 444 28.61 3.96 -9.57
N GLN A 445 29.11 5.19 -9.63
CA GLN A 445 28.34 6.34 -10.12
C GLN A 445 28.54 6.52 -11.62
N THR A 446 27.45 6.76 -12.35
CA THR A 446 27.46 7.15 -13.76
C THR A 446 26.90 8.55 -13.89
N SER A 447 27.71 9.48 -14.37
CA SER A 447 27.27 10.87 -14.61
C SER A 447 26.65 11.01 -16.00
N GLY A 448 25.66 11.88 -16.12
CA GLY A 448 25.09 12.28 -17.40
C GLY A 448 24.59 13.72 -17.36
N SER A 449 24.13 14.21 -18.50
CA SER A 449 23.50 15.52 -18.61
C SER A 449 22.25 15.46 -19.47
N TYR A 450 21.31 16.35 -19.14
CA TYR A 450 20.17 16.69 -19.98
C TYR A 450 20.60 17.60 -21.13
N PRO A 451 19.81 17.72 -22.21
CA PRO A 451 20.09 18.63 -23.32
C PRO A 451 20.21 20.11 -22.90
N ASP A 452 19.58 20.49 -21.79
CA ASP A 452 19.68 21.84 -21.20
C ASP A 452 20.97 22.06 -20.36
N GLY A 453 21.86 21.07 -20.30
CA GLY A 453 23.11 21.11 -19.53
C GLY A 453 22.99 20.71 -18.06
N THR A 454 21.76 20.51 -17.54
CA THR A 454 21.55 20.05 -16.16
C THR A 454 22.19 18.68 -15.98
N ALA A 455 23.04 18.52 -14.97
CA ALA A 455 23.68 17.25 -14.67
C ALA A 455 22.75 16.32 -13.88
N TYR A 456 22.94 15.01 -14.07
CA TYR A 456 22.35 13.97 -13.23
C TYR A 456 23.36 12.86 -12.96
N THR A 457 23.11 12.07 -11.92
CA THR A 457 23.97 10.92 -11.57
C THR A 457 23.11 9.70 -11.26
N LEU A 458 23.48 8.57 -11.86
CA LEU A 458 22.91 7.24 -11.57
C LEU A 458 23.89 6.45 -10.70
N GLN A 459 23.39 5.53 -9.88
CA GLN A 459 24.24 4.66 -9.08
C GLN A 459 23.91 3.17 -9.25
N GLN A 460 24.94 2.33 -9.37
CA GLN A 460 24.81 0.88 -9.43
C GLN A 460 25.48 0.26 -8.20
N PRO A 461 24.80 -0.62 -7.45
CA PRO A 461 25.35 -1.21 -6.24
C PRO A 461 26.48 -2.21 -6.54
N HIS A 462 27.51 -2.21 -5.71
CA HIS A 462 28.49 -3.27 -5.61
C HIS A 462 28.17 -4.14 -4.39
N TYR A 463 28.05 -5.45 -4.61
CA TYR A 463 27.67 -6.41 -3.57
C TYR A 463 28.86 -7.20 -3.06
N THR A 464 28.93 -7.37 -1.75
CA THR A 464 29.89 -8.26 -1.09
C THR A 464 29.17 -9.27 -0.21
N LEU A 465 29.69 -10.51 -0.21
CA LEU A 465 29.17 -11.61 0.60
C LEU A 465 30.25 -12.08 1.56
N SER A 466 29.87 -12.31 2.81
CA SER A 466 30.72 -12.96 3.81
C SER A 466 29.97 -14.07 4.53
N ASP A 467 30.68 -14.98 5.19
CA ASP A 467 30.07 -15.86 6.18
C ASP A 467 29.63 -15.08 7.43
N THR A 468 29.07 -15.79 8.42
CA THR A 468 28.58 -15.18 9.67
C THR A 468 29.69 -14.69 10.61
N SER A 469 30.95 -15.08 10.35
CA SER A 469 32.15 -14.62 11.05
C SER A 469 32.84 -13.44 10.36
N GLY A 470 32.36 -13.05 9.18
CA GLY A 470 32.90 -11.94 8.39
C GLY A 470 33.97 -12.35 7.37
N GLN A 471 34.22 -13.65 7.17
CA GLN A 471 35.16 -14.08 6.13
C GLN A 471 34.53 -13.96 4.74
N PRO A 472 35.23 -13.37 3.75
CA PRO A 472 34.68 -13.22 2.40
C PRO A 472 34.27 -14.54 1.76
N LEU A 473 33.13 -14.52 1.07
CA LEU A 473 32.61 -15.63 0.27
C LEU A 473 32.39 -15.18 -1.19
N PRO A 474 32.56 -16.08 -2.17
CA PRO A 474 32.16 -15.78 -3.54
C PRO A 474 30.64 -15.62 -3.64
N LEU A 475 30.19 -14.62 -4.39
CA LEU A 475 28.78 -14.43 -4.73
C LEU A 475 28.23 -15.69 -5.45
N PRO A 476 26.93 -16.01 -5.30
CA PRO A 476 26.29 -17.03 -6.12
C PRO A 476 26.46 -16.73 -7.61
N THR A 477 26.65 -17.76 -8.44
CA THR A 477 26.79 -17.61 -9.90
C THR A 477 25.58 -16.92 -10.52
N ARG A 478 24.39 -17.10 -9.92
CA ARG A 478 23.14 -16.47 -10.29
C ARG A 478 22.51 -15.88 -9.03
N PHE A 479 22.22 -14.59 -9.00
CA PHE A 479 21.53 -13.95 -7.88
C PHE A 479 20.72 -12.73 -8.30
N SER A 480 19.73 -12.38 -7.46
CA SER A 480 18.86 -11.21 -7.62
C SER A 480 18.60 -10.60 -6.25
N VAL A 481 18.80 -9.29 -6.12
CA VAL A 481 18.44 -8.52 -4.92
C VAL A 481 17.12 -7.82 -5.18
N ARG A 482 16.14 -8.05 -4.30
CA ARG A 482 14.75 -7.63 -4.49
C ARG A 482 14.21 -6.97 -3.23
N ALA A 483 13.96 -5.68 -3.30
CA ALA A 483 13.21 -4.93 -2.31
C ALA A 483 11.81 -5.53 -2.13
N ALA A 484 11.32 -5.55 -0.90
CA ALA A 484 9.93 -5.85 -0.62
C ALA A 484 9.05 -4.78 -1.32
N PRO A 485 8.07 -5.15 -2.15
CA PRO A 485 7.13 -4.18 -2.71
C PRO A 485 6.14 -3.69 -1.64
N HIS A 486 5.52 -2.52 -1.83
CA HIS A 486 4.37 -2.15 -1.02
C HIS A 486 3.16 -3.05 -1.33
N LEU A 487 2.23 -3.19 -0.37
CA LEU A 487 1.18 -4.22 -0.41
C LEU A 487 -0.23 -3.71 -0.75
N ALA A 488 -0.41 -2.39 -0.85
CA ALA A 488 -1.70 -1.78 -1.16
C ALA A 488 -2.28 -2.28 -2.50
N GLY A 489 -3.57 -2.65 -2.50
CA GLY A 489 -4.31 -3.03 -3.69
C GLY A 489 -4.02 -4.42 -4.27
N MET A 490 -3.30 -5.30 -3.58
CA MET A 490 -2.95 -6.64 -4.10
C MET A 490 -4.18 -7.45 -4.53
N GLY A 491 -5.27 -7.44 -3.76
CA GLY A 491 -6.49 -8.17 -4.14
C GLY A 491 -7.20 -7.58 -5.37
N LEU A 492 -7.11 -6.26 -5.58
CA LEU A 492 -7.64 -5.64 -6.81
C LEU A 492 -6.85 -6.10 -8.04
N LEU A 493 -5.52 -6.26 -7.92
CA LEU A 493 -4.67 -6.78 -9.00
C LEU A 493 -4.92 -8.28 -9.27
N GLU A 494 -5.20 -9.06 -8.22
CA GLU A 494 -5.64 -10.46 -8.34
C GLU A 494 -7.00 -10.57 -9.06
N ALA A 495 -7.90 -9.62 -8.80
CA ALA A 495 -9.22 -9.59 -9.40
C ALA A 495 -9.23 -9.17 -10.88
N VAL A 496 -8.11 -8.72 -11.47
CA VAL A 496 -8.02 -8.42 -12.91
C VAL A 496 -8.03 -9.74 -13.71
N PRO A 497 -9.03 -9.99 -14.57
CA PRO A 497 -9.16 -11.25 -15.28
C PRO A 497 -8.01 -11.44 -16.27
N GLU A 498 -7.58 -12.68 -16.50
CA GLU A 498 -6.50 -12.95 -17.46
C GLU A 498 -6.83 -12.48 -18.88
N THR A 499 -8.12 -12.41 -19.25
CA THR A 499 -8.55 -11.87 -20.55
C THR A 499 -8.14 -10.41 -20.76
N GLU A 500 -8.14 -9.61 -19.70
CA GLU A 500 -7.67 -8.21 -19.73
C GLU A 500 -6.16 -8.16 -19.97
N LEU A 501 -5.38 -8.98 -19.26
CA LEU A 501 -3.93 -9.03 -19.44
C LEU A 501 -3.52 -9.56 -20.82
N VAL A 502 -4.25 -10.55 -21.34
CA VAL A 502 -4.06 -11.05 -22.72
C VAL A 502 -4.37 -9.93 -23.73
N ALA A 503 -5.41 -9.13 -23.50
CA ALA A 503 -5.74 -8.01 -24.37
C ALA A 503 -4.64 -6.95 -24.38
N LEU A 504 -4.07 -6.60 -23.23
CA LEU A 504 -2.92 -5.69 -23.11
C LEU A 504 -1.67 -6.23 -23.81
N ALA A 505 -1.34 -7.51 -23.58
CA ALA A 505 -0.20 -8.15 -24.24
C ALA A 505 -0.37 -8.22 -25.77
N LYS A 506 -1.61 -8.41 -26.26
CA LYS A 506 -1.92 -8.36 -27.70
C LYS A 506 -1.84 -6.94 -28.26
N ALA A 507 -2.39 -5.95 -27.55
CA ALA A 507 -2.39 -4.56 -27.99
C ALA A 507 -0.96 -3.99 -28.09
N SER A 508 -0.07 -4.38 -27.16
CA SER A 508 1.33 -3.94 -27.16
C SER A 508 2.16 -4.48 -28.33
N GLN A 509 1.71 -5.52 -29.05
CA GLN A 509 2.44 -6.05 -30.23
C GLN A 509 2.60 -5.03 -31.36
N SER A 510 1.74 -4.02 -31.40
CA SER A 510 1.80 -2.91 -32.36
C SER A 510 2.34 -1.62 -31.74
N ASP A 511 2.99 -1.68 -30.57
CA ASP A 511 3.56 -0.50 -29.94
C ASP A 511 4.67 0.10 -30.81
N ALA A 512 4.59 1.39 -31.08
CA ALA A 512 5.47 2.10 -32.00
C ALA A 512 6.93 2.20 -31.50
N ASP A 513 7.15 2.08 -30.19
CA ASP A 513 8.48 2.11 -29.58
C ASP A 513 9.02 0.70 -29.30
N GLY A 514 8.26 -0.34 -29.63
CA GLY A 514 8.61 -1.72 -29.34
C GLY A 514 8.41 -2.10 -27.87
N ALA A 515 7.60 -1.37 -27.11
CA ALA A 515 7.22 -1.72 -25.74
C ALA A 515 6.21 -2.89 -25.72
N VAL A 516 6.70 -4.08 -26.09
CA VAL A 516 5.90 -5.29 -26.23
C VAL A 516 5.91 -6.09 -24.92
N GLY A 517 4.76 -6.15 -24.24
CA GLY A 517 4.62 -6.85 -22.96
C GLY A 517 4.37 -8.34 -23.13
N LYS A 518 4.93 -9.14 -22.23
CA LYS A 518 4.80 -10.61 -22.20
C LYS A 518 4.13 -11.08 -20.91
N LEU A 519 3.22 -12.05 -21.01
CA LEU A 519 2.67 -12.73 -19.84
C LEU A 519 3.75 -13.60 -19.18
N GLN A 520 3.86 -13.54 -17.85
CA GLN A 520 4.58 -14.57 -17.12
C GLN A 520 3.64 -15.76 -16.90
N ILE A 521 4.08 -16.96 -17.25
CA ILE A 521 3.32 -18.19 -17.00
C ILE A 521 4.03 -19.02 -15.94
N VAL A 522 3.32 -19.32 -14.86
CA VAL A 522 3.83 -20.06 -13.69
C VAL A 522 3.03 -21.33 -13.45
N ALA A 523 3.66 -22.33 -12.84
CA ALA A 523 2.96 -23.52 -12.38
C ALA A 523 2.23 -23.24 -11.06
N ASP A 524 1.02 -23.78 -10.91
CA ASP A 524 0.30 -23.72 -9.64
C ASP A 524 0.99 -24.63 -8.60
N PRO A 525 1.35 -24.15 -7.40
CA PRO A 525 2.06 -24.97 -6.42
C PRO A 525 1.22 -26.13 -5.87
N LEU A 526 -0.11 -26.03 -5.89
CA LEU A 526 -1.00 -27.12 -5.47
C LEU A 526 -1.16 -28.19 -6.56
N ASN A 527 -1.08 -27.79 -7.83
CA ASN A 527 -1.12 -28.69 -8.96
C ASN A 527 -0.21 -28.18 -10.09
N PRO A 528 1.07 -28.61 -10.14
CA PRO A 528 2.05 -28.10 -11.10
C PRO A 528 1.70 -28.32 -12.59
N ALA A 529 0.74 -29.20 -12.89
CA ALA A 529 0.20 -29.38 -14.23
C ALA A 529 -0.68 -28.19 -14.67
N THR A 530 -1.31 -27.50 -13.72
CA THR A 530 -2.06 -26.27 -13.97
C THR A 530 -1.08 -25.11 -14.18
N LYS A 531 -1.21 -24.42 -15.30
CA LYS A 531 -0.46 -23.18 -15.59
C LYS A 531 -1.34 -21.97 -15.32
N ARG A 532 -0.76 -20.91 -14.74
CA ARG A 532 -1.45 -19.67 -14.35
C ARG A 532 -0.67 -18.46 -14.87
N VAL A 533 -1.36 -17.35 -15.07
CA VAL A 533 -0.70 -16.06 -15.33
C VAL A 533 -0.14 -15.52 -14.02
N GLY A 534 1.15 -15.23 -14.01
CA GLY A 534 1.88 -14.66 -12.89
C GLY A 534 1.63 -13.16 -12.71
N ARG A 535 1.44 -12.70 -11.47
CA ARG A 535 1.02 -11.33 -11.13
C ARG A 535 1.88 -10.68 -10.05
N PHE A 536 2.35 -11.48 -9.09
CA PHE A 536 3.03 -11.01 -7.89
C PHE A 536 4.52 -11.32 -7.92
N GLY A 537 5.30 -10.54 -7.16
CA GLY A 537 6.76 -10.52 -7.26
C GLY A 537 7.26 -9.64 -8.42
N TRP A 538 8.58 -9.44 -8.46
CA TRP A 538 9.24 -8.56 -9.43
C TRP A 538 9.24 -9.10 -10.87
N ARG A 539 9.06 -10.41 -11.05
CA ARG A 539 8.94 -11.07 -12.36
C ARG A 539 7.68 -11.93 -12.46
N GLY A 540 6.62 -11.63 -11.70
CA GLY A 540 5.35 -12.37 -11.75
C GLY A 540 5.46 -13.83 -11.27
N SER A 541 6.28 -14.12 -10.26
CA SER A 541 6.55 -15.48 -9.78
C SER A 541 5.36 -16.20 -9.12
N SER A 542 4.28 -15.49 -8.82
CA SER A 542 3.07 -16.06 -8.20
C SER A 542 1.81 -15.50 -8.84
N ALA A 543 0.79 -16.34 -9.01
CA ALA A 543 -0.46 -15.96 -9.66
C ALA A 543 -1.51 -15.42 -8.69
N THR A 544 -1.47 -15.82 -7.41
CA THR A 544 -2.44 -15.42 -6.39
C THR A 544 -1.78 -14.79 -5.17
N VAL A 545 -2.55 -14.01 -4.41
CA VAL A 545 -2.12 -13.46 -3.12
C VAL A 545 -1.82 -14.60 -2.14
N LEU A 546 -2.61 -15.68 -2.18
CA LEU A 546 -2.35 -16.92 -1.42
C LEU A 546 -0.99 -17.52 -1.73
N GLN A 547 -0.66 -17.70 -3.01
CA GLN A 547 0.62 -18.26 -3.43
C GLN A 547 1.78 -17.36 -3.02
N GLN A 548 1.65 -16.04 -3.22
CA GLN A 548 2.67 -15.06 -2.82
C GLN A 548 2.90 -15.07 -1.30
N THR A 549 1.82 -15.16 -0.51
CA THR A 549 1.88 -15.18 0.96
C THR A 549 2.52 -16.47 1.46
N ALA A 550 2.11 -17.62 0.93
CA ALA A 550 2.70 -18.91 1.27
C ALA A 550 4.19 -18.98 0.89
N ALA A 551 4.56 -18.44 -0.28
CA ALA A 551 5.95 -18.37 -0.73
C ALA A 551 6.80 -17.48 0.19
N ALA A 552 6.29 -16.32 0.62
CA ALA A 552 7.00 -15.44 1.54
C ALA A 552 7.18 -16.08 2.93
N LEU A 553 6.11 -16.67 3.49
CA LEU A 553 6.17 -17.40 4.76
C LEU A 553 7.27 -18.48 4.74
N ASN A 554 7.33 -19.28 3.67
CA ASN A 554 8.30 -20.35 3.57
C ASN A 554 9.71 -19.84 3.25
N ALA A 555 9.85 -19.10 2.15
CA ALA A 555 11.14 -18.75 1.58
C ALA A 555 11.88 -17.64 2.36
N ASP A 556 11.13 -16.75 3.01
CA ASP A 556 11.69 -15.59 3.71
C ASP A 556 11.61 -15.74 5.24
N MET A 557 10.69 -16.55 5.77
CA MET A 557 10.50 -16.68 7.23
C MET A 557 10.67 -18.12 7.74
N GLY A 558 10.89 -19.10 6.86
CA GLY A 558 11.04 -20.50 7.23
C GLY A 558 9.76 -21.15 7.80
N VAL A 559 8.59 -20.57 7.54
CA VAL A 559 7.28 -20.99 8.04
C VAL A 559 6.55 -21.79 6.96
N THR A 560 6.20 -23.03 7.26
CA THR A 560 5.52 -23.92 6.30
C THR A 560 3.99 -23.78 6.36
N THR A 561 3.35 -24.00 5.21
CA THR A 561 1.90 -23.96 5.01
C THR A 561 1.43 -25.23 4.29
N SER A 562 0.12 -25.46 4.19
CA SER A 562 -0.41 -26.58 3.38
C SER A 562 -0.04 -26.45 1.89
N ILE A 563 0.15 -25.22 1.41
CA ILE A 563 0.57 -24.93 0.02
C ILE A 563 2.05 -25.28 -0.20
N LEU A 564 2.90 -24.96 0.78
CA LEU A 564 4.35 -25.20 0.74
C LEU A 564 4.79 -25.86 2.06
N PRO A 565 4.67 -27.20 2.19
CA PRO A 565 4.87 -27.92 3.44
C PRO A 565 6.35 -28.20 3.77
N THR A 566 7.26 -28.03 2.81
CA THR A 566 8.70 -28.30 2.95
C THR A 566 9.48 -27.00 2.90
N ARG A 567 10.44 -26.79 3.80
CA ARG A 567 11.21 -25.54 3.85
C ARG A 567 12.19 -25.43 2.69
N TYR A 568 12.46 -24.20 2.29
CA TYR A 568 13.58 -23.89 1.42
C TYR A 568 14.88 -23.85 2.22
N CYS A 569 15.69 -24.89 2.03
CA CYS A 569 16.98 -25.05 2.70
C CYS A 569 18.13 -25.09 1.68
N GLY A 570 19.34 -24.74 2.14
CA GLY A 570 20.57 -25.10 1.42
C GLY A 570 20.65 -26.61 1.19
N LEU A 571 21.36 -27.05 0.16
CA LEU A 571 21.49 -28.47 -0.21
C LEU A 571 22.76 -29.12 0.34
N ALA A 572 23.79 -28.34 0.64
CA ALA A 572 25.02 -28.79 1.28
C ALA A 572 24.80 -29.11 2.77
N ASP A 573 25.86 -29.56 3.45
CA ASP A 573 25.83 -29.98 4.85
C ASP A 573 25.39 -28.87 5.81
N ASN A 574 25.71 -27.61 5.47
CA ASN A 574 25.26 -26.43 6.21
C ASN A 574 23.73 -26.21 6.17
N GLY A 575 23.01 -26.87 5.25
CA GLY A 575 21.55 -26.89 5.20
C GLY A 575 20.91 -28.09 5.90
N SER A 576 21.70 -29.05 6.42
CA SER A 576 21.20 -30.29 7.01
C SER A 576 20.27 -30.06 8.21
N ALA A 577 20.60 -29.10 9.09
CA ALA A 577 19.76 -28.75 10.23
C ALA A 577 18.40 -28.18 9.80
N CYS A 578 18.35 -27.39 8.73
CA CYS A 578 17.11 -26.88 8.15
C CYS A 578 16.25 -28.02 7.61
N ARG A 579 16.84 -28.93 6.82
CA ARG A 579 16.14 -30.10 6.26
C ARG A 579 15.68 -31.08 7.35
N ALA A 580 16.47 -31.25 8.41
CA ALA A 580 16.11 -32.10 9.55
C ALA A 580 15.02 -31.48 10.44
N ALA A 581 14.88 -30.14 10.43
CA ALA A 581 13.82 -29.43 11.13
C ALA A 581 12.48 -29.48 10.38
N ASP A 582 12.45 -29.98 9.13
CA ASP A 582 11.21 -30.18 8.39
C ASP A 582 10.29 -31.15 9.09
N VAL A 583 9.02 -30.75 9.13
CA VAL A 583 7.95 -31.49 9.79
C VAL A 583 6.95 -31.91 8.73
N SER A 584 6.31 -33.05 8.94
CA SER A 584 5.32 -33.60 8.00
C SER A 584 4.01 -32.80 7.94
N ALA A 585 3.77 -31.88 8.88
CA ALA A 585 2.56 -31.07 8.97
C ALA A 585 2.87 -29.57 8.86
N PRO A 586 2.00 -28.77 8.21
CA PRO A 586 2.20 -27.33 8.08
C PRO A 586 2.21 -26.65 9.45
N LYS A 587 3.09 -25.65 9.62
CA LYS A 587 3.20 -24.89 10.89
C LYS A 587 2.11 -23.84 11.05
N VAL A 588 1.65 -23.25 9.95
CA VAL A 588 0.51 -22.34 9.92
C VAL A 588 -0.71 -23.10 9.40
N SER A 589 -1.84 -22.97 10.11
CA SER A 589 -3.11 -23.58 9.68
C SER A 589 -3.67 -22.85 8.46
N ASP A 590 -4.55 -23.52 7.71
CA ASP A 590 -5.24 -22.89 6.58
C ASP A 590 -6.10 -21.69 7.01
N SER A 591 -6.63 -21.72 8.23
CA SER A 591 -7.37 -20.59 8.81
C SER A 591 -6.48 -19.36 9.02
N ASP A 592 -5.30 -19.54 9.63
CA ASP A 592 -4.36 -18.44 9.88
C ASP A 592 -3.78 -17.90 8.55
N LEU A 593 -3.54 -18.80 7.58
CA LEU A 593 -3.13 -18.41 6.24
C LEU A 593 -4.22 -17.59 5.52
N ASP A 594 -5.48 -18.02 5.63
CA ASP A 594 -6.61 -17.26 5.08
C ASP A 594 -6.73 -15.86 5.67
N LEU A 595 -6.48 -15.70 6.98
CA LEU A 595 -6.46 -14.39 7.64
C LEU A 595 -5.37 -13.47 7.06
N LEU A 596 -4.14 -13.98 6.87
CA LEU A 596 -3.05 -13.22 6.24
C LEU A 596 -3.38 -12.83 4.80
N VAL A 597 -3.93 -13.76 4.02
CA VAL A 597 -4.35 -13.51 2.63
C VAL A 597 -5.48 -12.48 2.59
N ARG A 598 -6.44 -12.56 3.50
CA ARG A 598 -7.55 -11.62 3.61
C ARG A 598 -7.07 -10.22 3.99
N TYR A 599 -6.14 -10.12 4.93
CA TYR A 599 -5.51 -8.84 5.27
C TYR A 599 -4.90 -8.17 4.05
N THR A 600 -3.99 -8.88 3.37
CA THR A 600 -3.26 -8.35 2.21
C THR A 600 -4.15 -8.11 1.00
N SER A 601 -5.20 -8.91 0.79
CA SER A 601 -6.13 -8.74 -0.33
C SER A 601 -7.02 -7.51 -0.21
N LEU A 602 -7.41 -7.15 1.01
CA LEU A 602 -8.37 -6.06 1.28
C LEU A 602 -7.72 -4.77 1.78
N LEU A 603 -6.39 -4.66 1.67
CA LEU A 603 -5.69 -3.38 1.80
C LEU A 603 -6.18 -2.42 0.72
N ALA A 604 -6.67 -1.27 1.16
CA ALA A 604 -7.15 -0.22 0.28
C ALA A 604 -6.02 0.44 -0.52
N VAL A 605 -6.41 1.26 -1.49
CA VAL A 605 -5.48 2.07 -2.27
C VAL A 605 -5.72 3.54 -1.92
N PRO A 606 -4.68 4.32 -1.58
CA PRO A 606 -4.82 5.77 -1.41
C PRO A 606 -5.32 6.45 -2.70
N ALA A 607 -6.11 7.50 -2.56
CA ALA A 607 -6.50 8.32 -3.71
C ALA A 607 -5.28 8.99 -4.36
N GLN A 608 -5.37 9.26 -5.67
CA GLN A 608 -4.45 10.20 -6.30
C GLN A 608 -4.63 11.57 -5.60
N ARG A 609 -3.51 12.21 -5.26
CA ARG A 609 -3.45 13.54 -4.65
C ARG A 609 -3.36 14.64 -5.72
N HIS A 610 -3.58 15.87 -5.31
CA HIS A 610 -3.57 17.08 -6.14
C HIS A 610 -4.43 16.96 -7.42
N PHE A 611 -5.62 16.40 -7.29
CA PHE A 611 -6.57 16.35 -8.39
C PHE A 611 -7.35 17.67 -8.51
N ALA A 612 -7.94 17.91 -9.69
CA ALA A 612 -8.69 19.14 -9.93
C ALA A 612 -9.84 19.32 -8.93
N GLY A 613 -9.83 20.43 -8.20
CA GLY A 613 -10.86 20.76 -7.22
C GLY A 613 -10.64 20.17 -5.82
N GLU A 614 -9.50 19.52 -5.57
CA GLU A 614 -9.04 19.21 -4.22
C GLU A 614 -8.76 20.53 -3.46
N ALA A 615 -9.06 20.57 -2.16
CA ALA A 615 -8.69 21.73 -1.36
C ALA A 615 -7.18 21.68 -1.04
N PRO A 616 -6.51 22.82 -0.80
CA PRO A 616 -5.14 22.82 -0.32
C PRO A 616 -5.04 21.96 0.93
N LEU A 617 -4.35 20.82 0.82
CA LEU A 617 -3.85 20.12 1.99
C LEU A 617 -2.95 21.14 2.68
N GLY A 618 -3.33 21.59 3.87
CA GLY A 618 -2.49 22.46 4.68
C GLY A 618 -1.08 21.86 4.70
N ILE A 619 -0.17 22.52 3.98
CA ILE A 619 1.21 22.11 3.77
C ILE A 619 1.78 21.69 5.14
N SER A 620 2.33 20.48 5.23
CA SER A 620 3.25 20.04 6.29
C SER A 620 2.98 20.59 7.71
N ALA A 621 2.45 19.75 8.59
CA ALA A 621 2.71 19.86 10.04
C ALA A 621 2.27 21.17 10.74
N THR A 622 1.35 21.95 10.17
CA THR A 622 0.53 22.87 10.98
C THR A 622 -0.80 22.18 11.21
N THR A 623 -1.08 21.86 12.45
CA THR A 623 -2.21 21.01 12.77
C THR A 623 -3.50 21.79 12.60
N LEU A 624 -4.62 21.08 12.48
CA LEU A 624 -5.93 21.75 12.44
C LEU A 624 -6.08 22.72 13.63
N VAL A 625 -5.31 22.58 14.71
CA VAL A 625 -5.22 23.59 15.78
C VAL A 625 -4.38 24.81 15.50
N ASP A 626 -3.29 24.75 14.73
CA ASP A 626 -2.62 25.99 14.33
C ASP A 626 -3.50 26.76 13.34
N GLN A 627 -4.25 26.05 12.48
CA GLN A 627 -5.30 26.66 11.63
C GLN A 627 -6.50 27.18 12.45
N ALA A 628 -6.95 26.45 13.48
CA ALA A 628 -8.04 26.89 14.36
C ALA A 628 -7.63 28.03 15.30
N LYS A 629 -6.37 28.06 15.77
CA LYS A 629 -5.80 29.19 16.53
C LYS A 629 -5.67 30.44 15.69
N LEU A 630 -5.52 30.30 14.36
CA LEU A 630 -5.37 31.43 13.46
C LEU A 630 -6.69 32.15 13.15
N ASN A 631 -7.87 31.57 13.41
CA ASN A 631 -9.18 32.14 13.00
C ASN A 631 -9.16 32.72 11.57
N SER A 632 -8.29 32.19 10.70
CA SER A 632 -8.00 32.78 9.40
C SER A 632 -8.44 31.77 8.34
N PRO A 633 -9.26 32.19 7.36
CA PRO A 633 -9.52 31.39 6.16
C PRO A 633 -8.19 30.91 5.55
N LEU A 634 -8.20 29.83 4.77
CA LEU A 634 -7.08 29.57 3.86
C LEU A 634 -6.80 30.86 3.11
N THR A 635 -5.56 31.33 3.20
CA THR A 635 -5.16 32.55 2.50
C THR A 635 -5.36 32.31 1.00
N GLN A 636 -5.74 33.35 0.26
CA GLN A 636 -5.81 33.25 -1.21
C GLN A 636 -4.49 32.73 -1.80
N GLN A 637 -3.37 32.97 -1.12
CA GLN A 637 -2.06 32.42 -1.46
C GLN A 637 -2.00 30.88 -1.36
N GLN A 638 -2.54 30.27 -0.30
CA GLN A 638 -2.59 28.80 -0.15
C GLN A 638 -3.48 28.17 -1.21
N ILE A 639 -4.64 28.76 -1.49
CA ILE A 639 -5.55 28.32 -2.56
C ILE A 639 -4.85 28.40 -3.93
N ASN A 640 -4.19 29.51 -4.22
CA ASN A 640 -3.46 29.68 -5.46
C ASN A 640 -2.28 28.71 -5.58
N ALA A 641 -1.60 28.40 -4.48
CA ALA A 641 -0.49 27.45 -4.45
C ALA A 641 -0.95 26.02 -4.78
N GLU A 642 -2.05 25.55 -4.16
CA GLU A 642 -2.63 24.25 -4.49
C GLU A 642 -3.14 24.20 -5.92
N ASN A 643 -3.91 25.21 -6.37
CA ASN A 643 -4.38 25.26 -7.76
C ASN A 643 -3.20 25.19 -8.75
N ALA A 644 -2.07 25.83 -8.42
CA ALA A 644 -0.85 25.73 -9.22
C ALA A 644 -0.26 24.32 -9.18
N THR A 645 -0.26 23.64 -8.03
CA THR A 645 0.14 22.23 -7.89
C THR A 645 -0.75 21.30 -8.72
N GLN A 646 -2.08 21.45 -8.63
CA GLN A 646 -3.04 20.67 -9.44
C GLN A 646 -2.82 20.88 -10.94
N ALA A 647 -2.57 22.13 -11.37
CA ALA A 647 -2.26 22.42 -12.76
C ALA A 647 -0.96 21.73 -13.21
N ARG A 648 0.07 21.70 -12.34
CA ARG A 648 1.33 21.01 -12.60
C ARG A 648 1.16 19.49 -12.64
N VAL A 649 0.37 18.90 -11.74
CA VAL A 649 0.05 17.47 -11.73
C VAL A 649 -0.77 17.05 -12.95
N ALA A 650 -1.77 17.84 -13.34
CA ALA A 650 -2.54 17.60 -14.56
C ALA A 650 -1.63 17.66 -15.81
N ARG A 651 -0.78 18.68 -15.92
CA ARG A 651 0.22 18.77 -16.98
C ARG A 651 1.22 17.62 -16.93
N GLY A 652 1.63 17.18 -15.74
CA GLY A 652 2.49 16.03 -15.54
C GLY A 652 1.88 14.72 -16.06
N ALA A 653 0.57 14.52 -15.88
CA ALA A 653 -0.17 13.39 -16.43
C ALA A 653 -0.17 13.41 -17.97
N ASP A 654 -0.40 14.58 -18.57
CA ASP A 654 -0.32 14.76 -20.03
C ASP A 654 1.09 14.46 -20.56
N LEU A 655 2.12 14.93 -19.85
CA LEU A 655 3.51 14.66 -20.19
C LEU A 655 3.89 13.19 -20.03
N PHE A 656 3.35 12.51 -19.01
CA PHE A 656 3.54 11.08 -18.79
C PHE A 656 2.97 10.26 -19.97
N ALA A 657 1.77 10.62 -20.43
CA ALA A 657 1.17 10.02 -21.62
C ALA A 657 1.93 10.38 -22.91
N ALA A 658 2.34 11.65 -23.08
CA ALA A 658 3.08 12.11 -24.26
C ALA A 658 4.50 11.50 -24.37
N ALA A 659 5.15 11.26 -23.23
CA ALA A 659 6.40 10.50 -23.16
C ALA A 659 6.20 9.00 -23.46
N ARG A 660 4.95 8.55 -23.55
CA ARG A 660 4.54 7.15 -23.76
C ARG A 660 4.90 6.21 -22.60
N CYS A 661 4.98 6.74 -21.38
CA CYS A 661 5.14 5.91 -20.18
C CYS A 661 3.96 4.93 -20.01
N THR A 662 2.77 5.31 -20.49
CA THR A 662 1.55 4.50 -20.47
C THR A 662 1.58 3.26 -21.37
N ALA A 663 2.61 3.08 -22.22
CA ALA A 663 2.78 1.87 -23.01
C ALA A 663 2.98 0.62 -22.14
N CYS A 664 3.63 0.78 -20.98
CA CYS A 664 3.76 -0.27 -19.95
C CYS A 664 2.95 0.09 -18.69
N HIS A 665 3.00 1.36 -18.27
CA HIS A 665 2.25 1.85 -17.10
C HIS A 665 0.79 2.17 -17.48
N ALA A 666 0.04 1.16 -17.93
CA ALA A 666 -1.35 1.28 -18.32
C ALA A 666 -2.17 1.95 -17.22
N ALA A 667 -2.78 3.10 -17.53
CA ALA A 667 -3.39 3.98 -16.54
C ALA A 667 -4.53 3.31 -15.77
N THR A 668 -5.29 2.43 -16.42
CA THR A 668 -6.46 1.76 -15.84
C THR A 668 -6.46 0.27 -16.12
N LEU A 669 -7.01 -0.52 -15.19
CA LEU A 669 -7.43 -1.90 -15.38
C LEU A 669 -8.87 -2.08 -14.90
N THR A 670 -9.56 -3.11 -15.37
CA THR A 670 -10.89 -3.49 -14.89
C THR A 670 -10.86 -4.85 -14.18
N THR A 671 -11.44 -4.92 -12.98
CA THR A 671 -11.56 -6.18 -12.25
C THR A 671 -12.76 -7.00 -12.72
N GLY A 672 -12.65 -8.32 -12.62
CA GLY A 672 -13.68 -9.26 -13.09
C GLY A 672 -14.83 -9.44 -12.09
N THR A 673 -15.74 -10.34 -12.43
CA THR A 673 -16.97 -10.62 -11.67
C THR A 673 -16.83 -11.74 -10.63
N ASN A 674 -15.74 -12.51 -10.67
CA ASN A 674 -15.69 -13.84 -10.04
C ASN A 674 -14.69 -13.95 -8.88
N HIS A 675 -14.12 -12.83 -8.41
CA HIS A 675 -13.19 -12.82 -7.28
C HIS A 675 -13.89 -13.27 -5.98
N ARG A 676 -13.21 -13.95 -5.04
CA ARG A 676 -13.87 -14.44 -3.81
C ARG A 676 -14.52 -13.35 -2.97
N PHE A 677 -13.87 -12.19 -2.87
CA PHE A 677 -14.37 -10.99 -2.17
C PHE A 677 -15.23 -10.14 -3.10
N ALA A 678 -16.44 -9.82 -2.67
CA ALA A 678 -17.40 -9.09 -3.50
C ALA A 678 -16.98 -7.64 -3.74
N GLU A 679 -16.37 -7.00 -2.74
CA GLU A 679 -15.90 -5.61 -2.79
C GLU A 679 -14.75 -5.37 -3.79
N LEU A 680 -14.10 -6.43 -4.29
CA LEU A 680 -13.02 -6.35 -5.28
C LEU A 680 -13.50 -6.53 -6.73
N ARG A 681 -14.79 -6.86 -6.94
CA ARG A 681 -15.36 -7.16 -8.27
C ARG A 681 -15.82 -5.89 -8.98
N ASN A 682 -15.80 -5.91 -10.31
CA ASN A 682 -16.38 -4.87 -11.17
C ASN A 682 -15.87 -3.45 -10.89
N GLN A 683 -14.59 -3.32 -10.55
CA GLN A 683 -13.93 -2.04 -10.27
C GLN A 683 -13.19 -1.55 -11.52
N THR A 684 -13.23 -0.25 -11.77
CA THR A 684 -12.20 0.41 -12.59
C THR A 684 -11.14 0.96 -11.65
N ILE A 685 -9.92 0.42 -11.78
CA ILE A 685 -8.78 0.75 -10.92
C ILE A 685 -7.70 1.47 -11.72
N ARG A 686 -6.84 2.25 -11.04
CA ARG A 686 -5.73 3.02 -11.65
C ARG A 686 -4.37 2.66 -11.05
N PRO A 687 -3.87 1.44 -11.31
CA PRO A 687 -2.57 1.02 -10.80
C PRO A 687 -1.40 1.61 -11.57
N TYR A 688 -1.60 2.17 -12.77
CA TYR A 688 -0.53 2.56 -13.69
C TYR A 688 0.45 1.41 -13.95
N SER A 689 -0.10 0.27 -14.38
CA SER A 689 0.61 -0.98 -14.63
C SER A 689 -0.25 -1.88 -15.50
N ASP A 690 0.39 -2.56 -16.46
CA ASP A 690 -0.21 -3.63 -17.25
C ASP A 690 0.04 -5.04 -16.66
N LEU A 691 0.81 -5.13 -15.57
CA LEU A 691 1.26 -6.38 -14.94
C LEU A 691 2.07 -7.32 -15.88
N LEU A 692 2.52 -6.85 -17.04
CA LEU A 692 3.27 -7.63 -18.01
C LEU A 692 4.78 -7.55 -17.74
N LEU A 693 5.51 -8.52 -18.28
CA LEU A 693 6.98 -8.52 -18.33
C LEU A 693 7.46 -7.65 -19.48
N HIS A 694 8.42 -6.78 -19.19
CA HIS A 694 9.10 -5.93 -20.17
C HIS A 694 10.62 -6.03 -20.01
N ASP A 695 11.34 -6.04 -21.14
CA ASP A 695 12.80 -5.95 -21.14
C ASP A 695 13.23 -4.52 -20.77
N MET A 696 13.85 -4.38 -19.59
CA MET A 696 14.32 -3.09 -19.07
C MET A 696 15.80 -2.81 -19.39
N GLY A 697 16.40 -3.65 -20.22
CA GLY A 697 17.77 -3.54 -20.71
C GLY A 697 18.85 -4.04 -19.77
N ALA A 698 20.05 -4.20 -20.31
CA ALA A 698 21.21 -4.78 -19.63
C ALA A 698 21.60 -4.04 -18.33
N ALA A 699 21.36 -2.74 -18.28
CA ALA A 699 21.66 -1.90 -17.12
C ALA A 699 20.82 -2.28 -15.89
N LEU A 700 19.59 -2.76 -16.08
CA LEU A 700 18.71 -3.27 -15.02
C LEU A 700 18.65 -4.79 -14.98
N ALA A 701 19.52 -5.48 -15.73
CA ALA A 701 19.65 -6.91 -15.62
C ALA A 701 20.26 -7.30 -14.27
N ASP A 702 19.80 -8.42 -13.72
CA ASP A 702 20.56 -9.17 -12.74
C ASP A 702 21.14 -10.43 -13.40
N SER A 703 21.59 -11.40 -12.61
CA SER A 703 22.05 -12.68 -13.14
C SER A 703 21.02 -13.79 -13.02
N TYR A 704 19.80 -13.52 -12.57
CA TYR A 704 18.80 -14.54 -12.22
C TYR A 704 17.57 -14.50 -13.14
N ALA A 705 17.38 -15.56 -13.92
CA ALA A 705 16.16 -15.77 -14.72
C ALA A 705 15.13 -16.58 -13.92
N GLU A 706 13.85 -16.31 -14.13
CA GLU A 706 12.75 -16.87 -13.34
C GLU A 706 11.53 -17.20 -14.22
N GLY A 707 11.14 -18.47 -14.25
CA GLY A 707 10.08 -18.93 -15.16
C GLY A 707 10.47 -18.69 -16.62
N VAL A 708 9.60 -18.02 -17.38
CA VAL A 708 9.89 -17.59 -18.77
C VAL A 708 10.46 -16.17 -18.85
N ALA A 709 10.64 -15.49 -17.71
CA ALA A 709 11.29 -14.19 -17.65
C ALA A 709 12.81 -14.35 -17.70
N SER A 710 13.45 -13.68 -18.66
CA SER A 710 14.89 -13.51 -18.70
C SER A 710 15.38 -12.66 -17.52
N ASN A 711 16.69 -12.55 -17.37
CA ASN A 711 17.31 -11.71 -16.35
C ASN A 711 17.13 -10.19 -16.59
N GLN A 712 16.65 -9.79 -17.77
CA GLN A 712 16.38 -8.39 -18.13
C GLN A 712 14.89 -8.02 -18.02
N GLU A 713 14.01 -9.01 -17.90
CA GLU A 713 12.56 -8.82 -17.99
C GLU A 713 11.89 -8.64 -16.62
N TRP A 714 11.36 -7.45 -16.36
CA TRP A 714 10.70 -7.13 -15.10
C TRP A 714 9.22 -6.90 -15.31
N ARG A 715 8.41 -7.26 -14.31
CA ARG A 715 7.00 -6.93 -14.31
C ARG A 715 6.83 -5.43 -14.09
N THR A 716 5.96 -4.78 -14.86
CA THR A 716 5.60 -3.37 -14.61
C THR A 716 4.99 -3.22 -13.21
N ALA A 717 5.71 -2.61 -12.27
CA ALA A 717 5.20 -2.39 -10.92
C ALA A 717 4.06 -1.34 -10.93
N PRO A 718 2.98 -1.53 -10.14
CA PRO A 718 1.95 -0.50 -9.98
C PRO A 718 2.57 0.74 -9.32
N LEU A 719 2.16 1.93 -9.76
CA LEU A 719 2.66 3.22 -9.25
C LEU A 719 1.77 3.85 -8.18
N TRP A 720 0.56 3.31 -7.94
CA TRP A 720 -0.31 3.83 -6.88
C TRP A 720 0.36 3.77 -5.50
N GLY A 721 0.23 4.82 -4.68
CA GLY A 721 0.90 4.94 -3.40
C GLY A 721 2.43 5.09 -3.46
N ILE A 722 3.05 5.29 -4.64
CA ILE A 722 4.50 5.48 -4.77
C ILE A 722 4.96 6.78 -4.11
N GLY A 723 4.15 7.84 -4.19
CA GLY A 723 4.47 9.13 -3.57
C GLY A 723 4.40 9.12 -2.05
N LEU A 724 3.74 8.12 -1.45
CA LEU A 724 3.63 7.97 0.00
C LEU A 724 4.78 7.17 0.61
N GLN A 725 5.64 6.53 -0.20
CA GLN A 725 6.73 5.73 0.36
C GLN A 725 7.73 6.59 1.17
N ALA A 726 7.92 7.84 0.76
CA ALA A 726 8.81 8.78 1.46
C ALA A 726 8.27 9.22 2.84
N SER A 727 6.97 9.09 3.12
CA SER A 727 6.45 9.33 4.47
C SER A 727 6.68 8.14 5.41
N ILE A 728 6.90 6.95 4.86
CA ILE A 728 7.22 5.73 5.62
C ILE A 728 8.74 5.62 5.85
N ASP A 729 9.53 5.78 4.79
CA ASP A 729 10.98 5.75 4.82
C ASP A 729 11.53 7.00 4.11
N PRO A 730 12.09 7.99 4.85
CA PRO A 730 12.65 9.18 4.23
C PRO A 730 13.86 8.89 3.34
N ASN A 731 14.46 7.69 3.45
CA ASN A 731 15.55 7.21 2.59
C ASN A 731 15.07 6.22 1.54
N VAL A 732 13.76 6.20 1.25
CA VAL A 732 13.17 5.26 0.29
C VAL A 732 13.98 5.17 -1.00
N ARG A 733 14.17 3.93 -1.47
CA ARG A 733 14.79 3.64 -2.75
C ARG A 733 13.81 3.02 -3.73
N TYR A 734 14.07 3.20 -5.02
CA TYR A 734 13.20 2.75 -6.11
C TYR A 734 13.86 1.65 -6.95
N LEU A 735 13.04 1.02 -7.81
CA LEU A 735 13.37 -0.18 -8.59
C LEU A 735 13.50 -1.45 -7.74
N HIS A 736 13.80 -2.57 -8.40
CA HIS A 736 13.82 -3.89 -7.79
C HIS A 736 14.91 -4.02 -6.72
N ASP A 737 16.09 -3.44 -6.91
CA ASP A 737 17.23 -3.58 -6.01
C ASP A 737 17.50 -2.34 -5.14
N GLY A 738 16.66 -1.31 -5.25
CA GLY A 738 16.80 -0.07 -4.50
C GLY A 738 17.99 0.80 -4.94
N ARG A 739 18.48 0.66 -6.18
CA ARG A 739 19.58 1.50 -6.66
C ARG A 739 19.18 2.97 -6.84
N ALA A 740 17.95 3.24 -7.26
CA ALA A 740 17.50 4.58 -7.61
C ALA A 740 17.12 5.37 -6.35
N ARG A 741 17.69 6.57 -6.20
CA ARG A 741 17.48 7.45 -5.04
C ARG A 741 16.20 8.27 -5.13
N THR A 742 15.73 8.51 -6.35
CA THR A 742 14.57 9.35 -6.65
C THR A 742 13.76 8.73 -7.79
N ILE A 743 12.53 9.20 -7.97
CA ILE A 743 11.70 8.87 -9.15
C ILE A 743 12.41 9.27 -10.45
N GLU A 744 13.07 10.43 -10.47
CA GLU A 744 13.86 10.88 -11.62
C GLU A 744 14.96 9.87 -11.96
N GLU A 745 15.73 9.41 -10.97
CA GLU A 745 16.76 8.41 -11.19
C GLU A 745 16.15 7.09 -11.70
N ALA A 746 15.00 6.68 -11.14
CA ALA A 746 14.30 5.48 -11.59
C ALA A 746 13.89 5.57 -13.07
N ILE A 747 13.36 6.71 -13.51
CA ILE A 747 13.03 6.97 -14.93
C ILE A 747 14.30 6.86 -15.79
N LEU A 748 15.41 7.46 -15.35
CA LEU A 748 16.67 7.46 -16.11
C LEU A 748 17.32 6.07 -16.22
N TRP A 749 17.01 5.14 -15.31
CA TRP A 749 17.43 3.75 -15.39
C TRP A 749 16.66 2.91 -16.43
N HIS A 750 15.54 3.40 -16.97
CA HIS A 750 14.77 2.66 -17.97
C HIS A 750 15.60 2.47 -19.25
N GLY A 751 15.98 1.22 -19.53
CA GLY A 751 16.61 0.78 -20.77
C GLY A 751 15.70 -0.16 -21.54
N GLY A 752 16.25 -0.90 -22.50
CA GLY A 752 15.49 -1.88 -23.29
C GLY A 752 14.27 -1.22 -23.94
N GLN A 753 13.09 -1.80 -23.72
CA GLN A 753 11.80 -1.30 -24.19
C GLN A 753 11.42 0.07 -23.60
N GLY A 754 11.92 0.43 -22.42
CA GLY A 754 11.69 1.74 -21.79
C GLY A 754 12.56 2.87 -22.33
N THR A 755 13.53 2.58 -23.22
CA THR A 755 14.52 3.55 -23.71
C THR A 755 13.88 4.76 -24.38
N ALA A 756 12.89 4.55 -25.24
CA ALA A 756 12.25 5.64 -25.98
C ALA A 756 11.51 6.61 -25.04
N ALA A 757 10.79 6.07 -24.04
CA ALA A 757 10.10 6.87 -23.04
C ALA A 757 11.06 7.68 -22.16
N ARG A 758 12.14 7.04 -21.68
CA ARG A 758 13.23 7.73 -20.95
C ARG A 758 13.81 8.88 -21.77
N ASP A 759 14.12 8.64 -23.04
CA ASP A 759 14.76 9.64 -23.88
C ASP A 759 13.82 10.80 -24.22
N ARG A 760 12.51 10.57 -24.30
CA ARG A 760 11.51 11.65 -24.36
C ARG A 760 11.50 12.46 -23.06
N PHE A 761 11.47 11.80 -21.90
CA PHE A 761 11.57 12.49 -20.61
C PHE A 761 12.84 13.35 -20.52
N LYS A 762 14.00 12.84 -20.94
CA LYS A 762 15.26 13.60 -20.97
C LYS A 762 15.20 14.84 -21.85
N LYS A 763 14.40 14.82 -22.93
CA LYS A 763 14.25 15.94 -23.86
C LYS A 763 13.24 16.98 -23.40
N LEU A 764 12.40 16.68 -22.41
CA LEU A 764 11.50 17.66 -21.83
C LEU A 764 12.30 18.81 -21.19
N PRO A 765 11.80 20.06 -21.25
CA PRO A 765 12.33 21.16 -20.43
C PRO A 765 12.36 20.80 -18.94
N ALA A 766 13.28 21.39 -18.17
CA ALA A 766 13.42 21.10 -16.74
C ALA A 766 12.09 21.26 -15.95
N ALA A 767 11.30 22.27 -16.27
CA ALA A 767 9.98 22.48 -15.64
C ALA A 767 9.01 21.34 -15.94
N ASP A 768 8.96 20.87 -17.19
CA ASP A 768 8.09 19.77 -17.62
C ASP A 768 8.54 18.43 -17.01
N ARG A 769 9.86 18.20 -16.87
CA ARG A 769 10.39 17.03 -16.14
C ARG A 769 9.92 17.04 -14.68
N ALA A 770 10.01 18.18 -14.00
CA ALA A 770 9.57 18.32 -12.62
C ALA A 770 8.05 18.06 -12.48
N GLN A 771 7.23 18.56 -13.40
CA GLN A 771 5.78 18.36 -13.40
C GLN A 771 5.39 16.89 -13.63
N LEU A 772 6.08 16.18 -14.53
CA LEU A 772 5.88 14.73 -14.70
C LEU A 772 6.21 13.96 -13.41
N ILE A 773 7.32 14.31 -12.75
CA ILE A 773 7.68 13.71 -11.46
C ILE A 773 6.64 14.05 -10.38
N GLU A 774 6.13 15.27 -10.37
CA GLU A 774 5.07 15.71 -9.44
C GLU A 774 3.78 14.90 -9.65
N PHE A 775 3.41 14.61 -10.89
CA PHE A 775 2.32 13.68 -11.19
C PHE A 775 2.59 12.26 -10.64
N VAL A 776 3.77 11.68 -10.87
CA VAL A 776 4.09 10.35 -10.31
C VAL A 776 4.08 10.36 -8.78
N ASN A 777 4.56 11.43 -8.16
CA ASN A 777 4.49 11.62 -6.70
C ASN A 777 3.07 11.89 -6.19
N SER A 778 2.11 12.23 -7.06
CA SER A 778 0.70 12.38 -6.69
C SER A 778 -0.03 11.04 -6.58
N LEU A 779 0.52 9.98 -7.20
CA LEU A 779 -0.08 8.64 -7.22
C LEU A 779 -0.04 7.93 -5.87
#